data_AF-A0A8C9Y8I5-F1
#
_entry.id   AF-A0A8C9Y8I5-F1
#
_cell.length_a   1.000
_cell.length_b   1.000
_cell.length_c   1.000
_cell.angle_alpha   90.00
_cell.angle_beta   90.00
_cell.angle_gamma   90.00
#
_symmetry.space_group_name_H-M   'P 1'
#
loop_
_entity.id
_entity.type
_entity.pdbx_description
1 polymer ?
#
loop_
_entity_poly.entity_id
_entity_poly.type
_entity_poly.pdbx_seq_one_letter_code
_entity_poly.pdbx_strand_id
1 'polypeptide(L)'
;MVHPAISSINLTTTLGSLATIARQRPMFMSEVVQAYETLHANLPPTLAKSQVSSVRKNLKLHLVAVLKHPCSLEFQVQISTLLLDLGMPQSEITRSTPAPREQRKRPRHEEYTEGKKVKMEPTLMEDDEDKEEPAPLSAPKPAAVPAAQSAIDLTAEFLRPLLSPDNVANLVLISMVYLPDVMPASFQATYTPVESAGTDAQIKHLARLMATQMTAAGIGPGDAGKDEGNNEDADAKDPLIKRKASALVGQAISVVGGYEKEKAPEAPATVKRLPEPILPTAQTKMTGATGRKKVFRLSDVVQPLSDTQMETLTSRAVKRILHSEKAIAQSGMSHVRVKLLSKLVTQFEGMMREDVLEFILEDIRTRSDLAFSLLYQEYNTYLSQLPSGLLDSYDQCLYTLLSGLQEKPEQRDGLFTKLVLEAPIITESALDVIRRYCEDESRVYLGMTTLKELIVKRPSRQFQYLHVLLDLSSHEKEKVRTTALAFLKRMYEKDQLRDYIEKFALNYMQLLVHPNPPSLLFGADKDTEVASPWTEETVRQCLFLYLSLLPLNHRLVHELASVYTEAIADIKRSVLRAIEQPIRGMGMNSPELLLLVENCPKGAETLVTRCLHILTDKVPPSPELVERVRDLYHKRVPDVRFLIPVINGLEKNEVIQALPKLIKLNPIVVKEVFNRLLGTQHSEGSSSVSPLTPGDLLIALHNIDSNKCDMKSIIKGLLRHEHPVPPHRQSLFLQSSMSRN
;
A
#
# COMPACT_ATOMS: atom_id res chain seq x y z
N MET A 1 14.39 33.01 6.93
CA MET A 1 14.86 34.35 6.52
C MET A 1 13.76 35.04 5.72
N VAL A 2 13.41 36.28 6.08
CA VAL A 2 12.37 37.06 5.38
C VAL A 2 12.95 37.54 4.05
N HIS A 3 12.26 37.28 2.94
CA HIS A 3 12.72 37.72 1.62
C HIS A 3 12.59 39.26 1.51
N PRO A 4 13.64 40.01 1.09
CA PRO A 4 13.65 41.48 1.10
C PRO A 4 12.62 42.14 0.14
N ALA A 5 12.06 41.36 -0.80
CA ALA A 5 11.05 41.79 -1.75
C ALA A 5 9.64 41.19 -1.51
N ILE A 6 9.35 40.69 -0.30
CA ILE A 6 8.01 40.16 0.01
C ILE A 6 6.94 41.28 0.01
N SER A 7 5.78 41.02 -0.58
CA SER A 7 4.67 41.98 -0.58
C SER A 7 4.00 42.08 0.81
N SER A 8 3.44 43.25 1.12
CA SER A 8 2.77 43.49 2.42
C SER A 8 1.65 42.49 2.71
N ILE A 9 0.86 42.11 1.71
CA ILE A 9 -0.27 41.17 1.88
C ILE A 9 0.26 39.79 2.22
N ASN A 10 1.20 39.28 1.42
CA ASN A 10 1.80 37.96 1.65
C ASN A 10 2.45 37.90 3.04
N LEU A 11 3.14 38.97 3.45
CA LEU A 11 3.74 39.07 4.77
C LEU A 11 2.69 38.99 5.89
N THR A 12 1.60 39.76 5.81
CA THR A 12 0.52 39.70 6.81
C THR A 12 -0.19 38.34 6.86
N THR A 13 -0.43 37.70 5.71
CA THR A 13 -0.99 36.34 5.65
C THR A 13 -0.04 35.32 6.30
N THR A 14 1.26 35.43 6.01
CA THR A 14 2.28 34.54 6.58
C THR A 14 2.35 34.67 8.10
N LEU A 15 2.24 35.89 8.65
CA LEU A 15 2.16 36.11 10.10
C LEU A 15 0.96 35.37 10.72
N GLY A 16 -0.23 35.48 10.11
CA GLY A 16 -1.41 34.77 10.59
C GLY A 16 -1.28 33.25 10.52
N SER A 17 -0.68 32.73 9.45
CA SER A 17 -0.40 31.30 9.29
C SER A 17 0.58 30.80 10.34
N LEU A 18 1.68 31.50 10.59
CA LEU A 18 2.68 31.14 11.61
C LEU A 18 2.07 31.16 13.03
N ALA A 19 1.26 32.17 13.35
CA ALA A 19 0.55 32.22 14.63
C ALA A 19 -0.43 31.05 14.81
N THR A 20 -1.05 30.61 13.72
CA THR A 20 -1.97 29.47 13.73
C THR A 20 -1.21 28.16 13.91
N ILE A 21 -0.09 27.99 13.20
CA ILE A 21 0.82 26.86 13.36
C ILE A 21 1.33 26.77 14.80
N ALA A 22 1.82 27.87 15.38
CA ALA A 22 2.34 27.88 16.76
C ALA A 22 1.27 27.50 17.79
N ARG A 23 0.03 27.95 17.61
CA ARG A 23 -1.09 27.62 18.52
C ARG A 23 -1.61 26.20 18.34
N GLN A 24 -1.62 25.66 17.12
CA GLN A 24 -2.07 24.29 16.85
C GLN A 24 -0.98 23.25 17.10
N ARG A 25 0.29 23.64 16.95
CA ARG A 25 1.48 22.79 17.06
C ARG A 25 2.56 23.51 17.88
N PRO A 26 2.49 23.45 19.23
CA PRO A 26 3.38 24.18 20.12
C PRO A 26 4.88 23.82 20.00
N MET A 27 5.23 22.73 19.32
CA MET A 27 6.63 22.37 19.05
C MET A 27 7.36 23.43 18.19
N PHE A 28 6.62 24.16 17.35
CA PHE A 28 7.18 25.21 16.49
C PHE A 28 7.16 26.60 17.15
N MET A 29 6.82 26.68 18.44
CA MET A 29 6.66 27.95 19.15
C MET A 29 7.97 28.77 19.17
N SER A 30 9.10 28.12 19.48
CA SER A 30 10.42 28.77 19.50
C SER A 30 10.78 29.39 18.15
N GLU A 31 10.61 28.64 17.07
CA GLU A 31 10.92 29.06 15.70
C GLU A 31 10.02 30.20 15.23
N VAL A 32 8.73 30.16 15.58
CA VAL A 32 7.78 31.22 15.24
C VAL A 32 8.08 32.51 16.01
N VAL A 33 8.39 32.42 17.31
CA VAL A 33 8.77 33.59 18.11
C VAL A 33 10.07 34.21 17.57
N GLN A 34 11.06 33.39 17.22
CA GLN A 34 12.31 33.85 16.61
C GLN A 34 12.08 34.50 15.24
N ALA A 35 11.17 33.96 14.43
CA ALA A 35 10.82 34.55 13.13
C ALA A 35 10.17 35.94 13.29
N TYR A 36 9.33 36.12 14.32
CA TYR A 36 8.74 37.42 14.64
C TYR A 36 9.77 38.43 15.15
N GLU A 37 10.71 37.99 15.99
CA GLU A 37 11.84 38.82 16.45
C GLU A 37 12.68 39.30 15.25
N THR A 38 13.02 38.37 14.35
CA THR A 38 13.81 38.67 13.15
C THR A 38 13.07 39.64 12.21
N LEU A 39 11.77 39.45 11.99
CA LEU A 39 10.98 40.35 11.16
C LEU A 39 10.86 41.75 11.78
N HIS A 40 10.70 41.84 13.09
CA HIS A 40 10.61 43.12 13.79
C HIS A 40 11.92 43.91 13.69
N ALA A 41 13.06 43.23 13.77
CA ALA A 41 14.38 43.83 13.60
C ALA A 41 14.69 44.22 12.14
N ASN A 42 14.18 43.45 11.16
CA ASN A 42 14.50 43.58 9.73
C ASN A 42 13.23 43.63 8.86
N LEU A 43 12.49 44.74 8.93
CA LEU A 43 11.36 44.93 8.02
C LEU A 43 11.85 45.17 6.58
N PRO A 44 11.19 44.58 5.56
CA PRO A 44 11.57 44.78 4.17
C PRO A 44 11.55 46.27 3.77
N PRO A 45 12.64 46.81 3.18
CA PRO A 45 12.73 48.22 2.81
C PRO A 45 11.81 48.61 1.64
N THR A 46 11.23 47.62 0.97
CA THR A 46 10.27 47.77 -0.14
C THR A 46 8.87 48.17 0.31
N LEU A 47 8.59 48.14 1.63
CA LEU A 47 7.28 48.47 2.18
C LEU A 47 7.10 49.98 2.36
N ALA A 48 5.97 50.50 1.87
CA ALA A 48 5.57 51.88 2.12
C ALA A 48 5.23 52.10 3.60
N LYS A 49 5.30 53.35 4.08
CA LYS A 49 5.02 53.72 5.49
C LYS A 49 3.68 53.17 6.02
N SER A 50 2.61 53.26 5.22
CA SER A 50 1.29 52.73 5.58
C SER A 50 1.27 51.20 5.68
N GLN A 51 2.06 50.51 4.87
CA GLN A 51 2.20 49.05 4.88
C GLN A 51 2.98 48.58 6.11
N VAL A 52 4.06 49.30 6.47
CA VAL A 52 4.83 49.04 7.70
C VAL A 52 3.93 49.12 8.94
N SER A 53 3.10 50.16 9.06
CA SER A 53 2.14 50.29 10.16
C SER A 53 1.13 49.13 10.18
N SER A 54 0.63 48.69 9.02
CA SER A 54 -0.29 47.55 8.90
C SER A 54 0.37 46.23 9.35
N VAL A 55 1.60 45.97 8.92
CA VAL A 55 2.38 44.78 9.31
C VAL A 55 2.62 44.77 10.82
N ARG A 56 3.03 45.91 11.41
CA ARG A 56 3.22 46.04 12.86
C ARG A 56 1.94 45.78 13.65
N LYS A 57 0.79 46.30 13.19
CA LYS A 57 -0.52 46.06 13.81
C LYS A 57 -0.88 44.56 13.78
N ASN A 58 -0.66 43.88 12.66
CA ASN A 58 -0.91 42.45 12.53
C ASN A 58 0.07 41.61 13.37
N LEU A 59 1.35 41.99 13.42
CA LEU A 59 2.35 41.33 14.25
C LEU A 59 1.97 41.41 15.74
N LYS A 60 1.55 42.59 16.22
CA LYS A 60 1.04 42.79 17.59
C LYS A 60 -0.16 41.89 17.86
N LEU A 61 -1.15 41.85 16.95
CA LEU A 61 -2.34 40.99 17.07
C LEU A 61 -1.97 39.50 17.21
N HIS A 62 -1.04 39.03 16.36
CA HIS A 62 -0.63 37.63 16.34
C HIS A 62 0.25 37.25 17.53
N LEU A 63 1.14 38.13 17.99
CA LEU A 63 1.92 37.94 19.22
C LEU A 63 1.01 37.80 20.45
N VAL A 64 -0.05 38.61 20.55
CA VAL A 64 -1.06 38.47 21.63
C VAL A 64 -1.79 37.14 21.54
N ALA A 65 -2.17 36.71 20.34
CA ALA A 65 -2.83 35.41 20.15
C ALA A 65 -1.92 34.24 20.58
N VAL A 66 -0.62 34.34 20.31
CA VAL A 66 0.40 33.36 20.72
C VAL A 66 0.63 33.40 22.24
N LEU A 67 0.71 34.60 22.84
CA LEU A 67 0.90 34.80 24.29
C LEU A 67 -0.21 34.17 25.13
N LYS A 68 -1.45 34.13 24.62
CA LYS A 68 -2.57 33.48 25.32
C LYS A 68 -2.44 31.97 25.43
N HIS A 69 -1.53 31.34 24.68
CA HIS A 69 -1.37 29.88 24.68
C HIS A 69 -0.54 29.41 25.88
N PRO A 70 -0.91 28.33 26.59
CA PRO A 70 -0.21 27.88 27.81
C PRO A 70 1.29 27.56 27.61
N CYS A 71 1.68 27.04 26.44
CA CYS A 71 3.08 26.75 26.12
C CYS A 71 3.92 28.01 25.82
N SER A 72 3.33 29.21 25.79
CA SER A 72 4.08 30.45 25.57
C SER A 72 4.83 30.94 26.82
N LEU A 73 4.56 30.36 27.99
CA LEU A 73 5.17 30.76 29.27
C LEU A 73 6.71 30.71 29.25
N GLU A 74 7.29 29.74 28.53
CA GLU A 74 8.75 29.64 28.36
C GLU A 74 9.33 30.81 27.53
N PHE A 75 8.53 31.41 26.66
CA PHE A 75 8.90 32.51 25.77
C PHE A 75 8.29 33.85 26.21
N GLN A 76 7.67 33.91 27.40
CA GLN A 76 6.89 35.06 27.86
C GLN A 76 7.74 36.34 27.85
N VAL A 77 9.00 36.27 28.31
CA VAL A 77 9.89 37.43 28.35
C VAL A 77 10.16 37.98 26.94
N GLN A 78 10.41 37.11 25.98
CA GLN A 78 10.69 37.47 24.58
C GLN A 78 9.45 38.08 23.92
N ILE A 79 8.30 37.44 24.06
CA ILE A 79 7.03 37.91 23.49
C ILE A 79 6.60 39.24 24.13
N SER A 80 6.74 39.40 25.45
CA SER A 80 6.41 40.64 26.16
C SER A 80 7.29 41.80 25.72
N THR A 81 8.59 41.56 25.51
CA THR A 81 9.52 42.58 25.02
C THR A 81 9.11 43.07 23.63
N LEU A 82 8.85 42.15 22.69
CA LEU A 82 8.36 42.52 21.35
C LEU A 82 7.03 43.27 21.37
N LEU A 83 6.13 42.93 22.30
CA LEU A 83 4.85 43.63 22.45
C LEU A 83 5.03 45.05 22.99
N LEU A 84 5.97 45.27 23.91
CA LEU A 84 6.36 46.60 24.40
C LEU A 84 6.94 47.45 23.26
N ASP A 85 7.83 46.88 22.44
CA ASP A 85 8.43 47.58 21.28
C ASP A 85 7.38 47.98 20.23
N LEU A 86 6.28 47.22 20.14
CA LEU A 86 5.12 47.50 19.30
C LEU A 86 4.09 48.45 19.97
N GLY A 87 4.43 49.06 21.11
CA GLY A 87 3.60 50.03 21.82
C GLY A 87 2.40 49.40 22.52
N MET A 88 2.52 48.18 23.06
CA MET A 88 1.52 47.59 23.95
C MET A 88 1.82 47.96 25.41
N PRO A 89 0.87 48.48 26.19
CA PRO A 89 1.11 48.77 27.60
C PRO A 89 1.28 47.48 28.41
N GLN A 90 2.15 47.53 29.43
CA GLN A 90 2.48 46.37 30.27
C GLN A 90 1.25 45.72 30.92
N SER A 91 0.24 46.52 31.27
CA SER A 91 -1.03 46.04 31.86
C SER A 91 -1.82 45.11 30.91
N GLU A 92 -1.83 45.39 29.60
CA GLU A 92 -2.50 44.56 28.60
C GLU A 92 -1.77 43.24 28.34
N ILE A 93 -0.43 43.26 28.43
CA ILE A 93 0.42 42.08 28.31
C ILE A 93 0.15 41.14 29.49
N THR A 94 0.18 41.68 30.72
CA THR A 94 -0.13 40.91 31.93
C THR A 94 -1.53 40.29 31.87
N ARG A 95 -2.55 41.05 31.43
CA ARG A 95 -3.92 40.54 31.25
C ARG A 95 -4.02 39.40 30.21
N SER A 96 -3.17 39.42 29.20
CA SER A 96 -3.17 38.42 28.12
C SER A 96 -2.29 37.20 28.43
N THR A 97 -1.52 37.24 29.52
CA THR A 97 -0.62 36.16 29.92
C THR A 97 -1.40 35.10 30.70
N PRO A 98 -1.34 33.80 30.33
CA PRO A 98 -1.99 32.74 31.07
C PRO A 98 -1.35 32.56 32.46
N ALA A 99 -2.15 32.20 33.46
CA ALA A 99 -1.65 31.92 34.79
C ALA A 99 -0.60 30.79 34.77
N PRO A 100 0.52 30.90 35.52
CA PRO A 100 1.47 29.81 35.66
C PRO A 100 0.74 28.58 36.20
N ARG A 101 0.84 27.43 35.51
CA ARG A 101 0.31 26.17 36.03
C ARG A 101 1.03 25.86 37.34
N GLU A 102 0.30 25.90 38.46
CA GLU A 102 0.74 25.20 39.67
C GLU A 102 0.96 23.74 39.29
N GLN A 103 2.17 23.23 39.49
CA GLN A 103 2.44 21.81 39.43
C GLN A 103 1.54 21.16 40.48
N ARG A 104 0.46 20.52 40.01
CA ARG A 104 -0.49 19.76 40.80
C ARG A 104 0.32 18.73 41.60
N LYS A 105 0.68 19.07 42.84
CA LYS A 105 1.16 18.09 43.82
C LYS A 105 0.05 17.05 43.90
N ARG A 106 0.38 15.81 43.55
CA ARG A 106 -0.51 14.66 43.71
C ARG A 106 -1.08 14.72 45.12
N PRO A 107 -2.40 14.59 45.32
CA PRO A 107 -2.94 14.35 46.65
C PRO A 107 -2.36 13.01 47.12
N ARG A 108 -1.59 13.06 48.21
CA ARG A 108 -1.20 11.88 48.97
C ARG A 108 -2.51 11.30 49.52
N HIS A 109 -2.80 10.06 49.17
CA HIS A 109 -3.92 9.29 49.67
C HIS A 109 -3.69 9.09 51.18
N GLU A 110 -4.55 9.70 52.01
CA GLU A 110 -4.70 9.36 53.43
C GLU A 110 -6.08 8.75 53.65
N GLU A 111 -6.10 7.88 54.65
CA GLU A 111 -7.06 6.82 54.89
C GLU A 111 -8.49 7.28 55.22
N TYR A 112 -9.40 6.34 54.99
CA TYR A 112 -10.81 6.33 55.35
C TYR A 112 -11.15 6.96 56.70
N THR A 113 -12.16 7.85 56.71
CA THR A 113 -13.16 7.91 57.79
C THR A 113 -14.55 8.26 57.21
N GLU A 114 -15.56 7.53 57.68
CA GLU A 114 -16.97 7.58 57.28
C GLU A 114 -17.69 8.89 57.68
N GLY A 115 -18.66 9.35 56.88
CA GLY A 115 -19.61 10.37 57.34
C GLY A 115 -20.51 11.05 56.30
N LYS A 116 -21.55 10.35 55.82
CA LYS A 116 -22.94 10.83 55.59
C LYS A 116 -23.21 12.33 55.24
N LYS A 117 -23.64 12.61 54.00
CA LYS A 117 -25.00 13.08 53.54
C LYS A 117 -25.00 14.06 52.33
N VAL A 118 -25.59 13.57 51.23
CA VAL A 118 -26.59 14.14 50.28
C VAL A 118 -26.57 15.63 49.85
N LYS A 119 -26.61 15.82 48.51
CA LYS A 119 -27.54 16.68 47.70
C LYS A 119 -26.97 17.88 46.91
N MET A 120 -26.93 17.71 45.58
CA MET A 120 -27.47 18.56 44.49
C MET A 120 -27.08 20.06 44.40
N GLU A 121 -26.41 20.39 43.29
CA GLU A 121 -26.28 21.72 42.63
C GLU A 121 -27.64 22.31 42.18
N PRO A 122 -27.74 23.53 41.58
CA PRO A 122 -26.75 24.63 41.38
C PRO A 122 -27.34 26.06 41.60
N THR A 123 -26.52 27.10 41.43
CA THR A 123 -26.76 28.47 40.83
C THR A 123 -25.97 29.57 41.57
N LEU A 124 -24.96 30.17 40.90
CA LEU A 124 -24.94 31.48 40.21
C LEU A 124 -24.74 32.68 41.15
N MET A 125 -23.61 33.37 40.93
CA MET A 125 -23.42 34.85 40.98
C MET A 125 -23.55 35.49 42.38
N GLU A 126 -22.82 36.51 42.84
CA GLU A 126 -22.02 37.60 42.26
C GLU A 126 -20.85 37.91 43.23
N ASP A 127 -19.70 38.32 42.67
CA ASP A 127 -18.57 38.93 43.39
C ASP A 127 -18.86 40.42 43.61
N ASP A 128 -18.59 40.95 44.81
CA ASP A 128 -18.27 42.36 44.99
C ASP A 128 -17.35 42.62 46.20
N GLU A 129 -16.42 43.57 45.96
CA GLU A 129 -15.58 44.41 46.84
C GLU A 129 -14.48 43.84 47.78
N ASP A 130 -13.25 44.20 47.40
CA ASP A 130 -12.21 44.92 48.15
C ASP A 130 -11.63 44.36 49.47
N LYS A 131 -10.30 44.15 49.47
CA LYS A 131 -9.39 44.66 50.52
C LYS A 131 -7.90 44.55 50.17
N GLU A 132 -7.18 45.64 50.50
CA GLU A 132 -5.75 45.89 50.35
C GLU A 132 -4.82 44.99 51.21
N GLU A 133 -3.64 44.68 50.63
CA GLU A 133 -2.27 44.45 51.18
C GLU A 133 -2.02 43.53 52.41
N PRO A 134 -0.77 43.01 52.67
CA PRO A 134 0.52 43.24 52.02
C PRO A 134 1.33 41.95 51.66
N ALA A 135 2.49 42.15 51.04
CA ALA A 135 3.45 41.13 50.59
C ALA A 135 4.19 40.38 51.73
N PRO A 136 4.66 39.13 51.48
CA PRO A 136 5.82 38.59 52.16
C PRO A 136 7.01 38.29 51.22
N LEU A 137 8.12 38.92 51.60
CA LEU A 137 9.53 38.58 51.49
C LEU A 137 9.94 37.25 50.81
N SER A 138 10.90 37.43 49.90
CA SER A 138 11.63 36.41 49.14
C SER A 138 12.46 35.45 49.99
N ALA A 139 12.40 34.16 49.66
CA ALA A 139 13.41 33.15 49.98
C ALA A 139 13.92 32.50 48.67
N PRO A 140 15.20 32.06 48.61
CA PRO A 140 15.92 31.84 47.35
C PRO A 140 15.50 30.53 46.65
N LYS A 141 15.29 30.61 45.33
CA LYS A 141 15.03 29.45 44.46
C LYS A 141 16.30 28.61 44.24
N PRO A 142 16.23 27.27 44.26
CA PRO A 142 17.29 26.40 43.76
C PRO A 142 17.45 26.55 42.24
N ALA A 143 18.69 26.47 41.77
CA ALA A 143 19.10 26.64 40.38
C ALA A 143 18.35 25.69 39.42
N ALA A 144 17.84 26.25 38.32
CA ALA A 144 17.29 25.50 37.19
C ALA A 144 18.42 24.88 36.37
N VAL A 145 18.18 23.67 35.88
CA VAL A 145 19.04 22.93 34.94
C VAL A 145 19.16 23.75 33.64
N PRO A 146 20.35 23.91 33.02
CA PRO A 146 20.52 24.80 31.87
C PRO A 146 19.82 24.22 30.64
N ALA A 147 18.89 25.00 30.06
CA ALA A 147 18.41 24.81 28.71
C ALA A 147 19.55 25.13 27.72
N ALA A 148 19.63 24.40 26.60
CA ALA A 148 20.62 24.65 25.55
C ALA A 148 20.52 26.11 25.06
N GLN A 149 21.52 26.93 25.38
CA GLN A 149 21.57 28.34 24.99
C GLN A 149 21.69 28.46 23.46
N SER A 150 20.88 29.32 22.85
CA SER A 150 20.96 29.55 21.41
C SER A 150 22.24 30.33 21.05
N ALA A 151 22.73 30.18 19.82
CA ALA A 151 23.88 30.95 19.32
C ALA A 151 23.69 32.48 19.44
N ILE A 152 22.44 32.94 19.36
CA ILE A 152 22.06 34.34 19.57
C ILE A 152 22.21 34.72 21.04
N ASP A 153 21.81 33.85 21.98
CA ASP A 153 21.94 34.10 23.42
C ASP A 153 23.42 34.20 23.84
N LEU A 154 24.28 33.30 23.34
CA LEU A 154 25.74 33.36 23.57
C LEU A 154 26.36 34.66 23.05
N THR A 155 25.94 35.08 21.85
CA THR A 155 26.44 36.33 21.24
C THR A 155 25.88 37.56 21.97
N ALA A 156 24.64 37.51 22.47
CA ALA A 156 24.05 38.60 23.24
C ALA A 156 24.70 38.76 24.62
N GLU A 157 25.02 37.66 25.30
CA GLU A 157 25.77 37.68 26.56
C GLU A 157 27.18 38.27 26.38
N PHE A 158 27.85 37.95 25.27
CA PHE A 158 29.14 38.54 24.92
C PHE A 158 29.09 40.05 24.68
N LEU A 159 28.05 40.55 24.00
CA LEU A 159 27.93 41.97 23.67
C LEU A 159 27.55 42.83 24.88
N ARG A 160 26.82 42.28 25.84
CA ARG A 160 26.28 43.02 26.99
C ARG A 160 27.32 43.86 27.76
N PRO A 161 28.51 43.34 28.16
CA PRO A 161 29.52 44.16 28.83
C PRO A 161 30.21 45.19 27.90
N LEU A 162 30.15 45.01 26.58
CA LEU A 162 30.79 45.89 25.60
C LEU A 162 29.95 47.12 25.26
N LEU A 163 28.65 47.12 25.58
CA LEU A 163 27.72 48.24 25.38
C LEU A 163 27.85 49.32 26.46
N SER A 164 29.07 49.79 26.73
CA SER A 164 29.33 50.96 27.59
C SER A 164 29.03 52.27 26.84
N PRO A 165 28.73 53.38 27.56
CA PRO A 165 28.46 54.67 26.92
C PRO A 165 29.59 55.12 25.97
N ASP A 166 30.86 54.92 26.35
CA ASP A 166 32.02 55.28 25.54
C ASP A 166 32.13 54.44 24.26
N ASN A 167 31.90 53.13 24.37
CA ASN A 167 31.95 52.23 23.22
C ASN A 167 30.80 52.49 22.25
N VAL A 168 29.59 52.73 22.79
CA VAL A 168 28.41 53.07 21.99
C VAL A 168 28.62 54.41 21.29
N ALA A 169 29.16 55.42 21.97
CA ALA A 169 29.48 56.71 21.36
C ALA A 169 30.50 56.57 20.23
N ASN A 170 31.58 55.81 20.44
CA ASN A 170 32.56 55.52 19.39
C ASN A 170 31.95 54.76 18.20
N LEU A 171 31.08 53.77 18.46
CA LEU A 171 30.39 53.02 17.42
C LEU A 171 29.46 53.93 16.58
N VAL A 172 28.74 54.84 17.24
CA VAL A 172 27.92 55.85 16.58
C VAL A 172 28.81 56.76 15.72
N LEU A 173 29.91 57.29 16.25
CA LEU A 173 30.84 58.15 15.50
C LEU A 173 31.41 57.46 14.26
N ILE A 174 31.80 56.18 14.37
CA ILE A 174 32.32 55.40 13.24
C ILE A 174 31.21 55.16 12.20
N SER A 175 29.98 54.88 12.65
CA SER A 175 28.85 54.61 11.76
C SER A 175 28.27 55.86 11.11
N MET A 176 28.53 57.07 11.64
CA MET A 176 28.06 58.33 11.06
C MET A 176 28.50 58.51 9.60
N VAL A 177 29.68 58.00 9.22
CA VAL A 177 30.19 58.08 7.83
C VAL A 177 29.39 57.21 6.86
N TYR A 178 28.68 56.19 7.37
CA TYR A 178 27.87 55.26 6.58
C TYR A 178 26.37 55.62 6.59
N LEU A 179 25.98 56.66 7.31
CA LEU A 179 24.59 57.11 7.32
C LEU A 179 24.29 57.93 6.06
N PRO A 180 23.09 57.78 5.48
CA PRO A 180 22.67 58.61 4.36
C PRO A 180 22.44 60.07 4.79
N ASP A 181 22.78 61.02 3.91
CA ASP A 181 22.62 62.47 4.15
C ASP A 181 21.16 62.88 4.40
N VAL A 182 20.19 62.06 3.97
CA VAL A 182 18.76 62.28 4.15
C VAL A 182 18.15 61.11 4.93
N MET A 183 17.39 61.43 5.98
CA MET A 183 16.76 60.44 6.86
C MET A 183 15.85 59.48 6.06
N PRO A 184 16.09 58.16 6.10
CA PRO A 184 15.27 57.19 5.39
C PRO A 184 13.83 57.20 5.90
N ALA A 185 12.86 57.16 4.98
CA ALA A 185 11.44 57.11 5.31
C ALA A 185 11.08 55.88 6.17
N SER A 186 11.80 54.77 5.99
CA SER A 186 11.71 53.57 6.81
C SER A 186 12.10 53.85 8.27
N PHE A 187 13.24 54.50 8.51
CA PHE A 187 13.69 54.86 9.86
C PHE A 187 12.70 55.81 10.55
N GLN A 188 12.29 56.88 9.85
CA GLN A 188 11.33 57.85 10.39
C GLN A 188 9.95 57.25 10.72
N ALA A 189 9.53 56.20 10.00
CA ALA A 189 8.29 55.48 10.26
C ALA A 189 8.38 54.47 11.41
N THR A 190 9.60 54.05 11.76
CA THR A 190 9.90 52.94 12.68
C THR A 190 10.37 53.45 14.04
N TYR A 191 10.89 54.68 14.08
CA TYR A 191 11.41 55.34 15.27
C TYR A 191 10.33 55.57 16.33
N THR A 192 10.48 54.91 17.47
CA THR A 192 9.69 55.14 18.68
C THR A 192 10.61 55.78 19.72
N PRO A 193 10.29 56.99 20.24
CA PRO A 193 11.08 57.61 21.31
C PRO A 193 11.14 56.68 22.53
N VAL A 194 12.35 56.42 23.03
CA VAL A 194 12.54 55.58 24.21
C VAL A 194 12.31 56.44 25.45
N GLU A 195 11.19 56.26 26.14
CA GLU A 195 10.79 57.09 27.30
C GLU A 195 11.79 57.02 28.47
N SER A 196 12.58 55.94 28.58
CA SER A 196 13.53 55.71 29.69
C SER A 196 14.83 55.05 29.20
N ALA A 197 15.62 55.74 28.36
CA ALA A 197 16.86 55.20 27.79
C ALA A 197 17.93 54.88 28.85
N GLY A 198 18.63 53.74 28.71
CA GLY A 198 19.78 53.36 29.54
C GLY A 198 19.50 52.36 30.67
N THR A 199 18.31 51.76 30.72
CA THR A 199 18.00 50.69 31.70
C THR A 199 18.71 49.38 31.35
N ASP A 200 19.05 48.55 32.35
CA ASP A 200 19.68 47.23 32.12
C ASP A 200 18.86 46.32 31.19
N ALA A 201 17.54 46.42 31.25
CA ALA A 201 16.62 45.71 30.36
C ALA A 201 16.77 46.15 28.89
N GLN A 202 16.96 47.45 28.64
CA GLN A 202 17.20 47.96 27.28
C GLN A 202 18.59 47.62 26.77
N ILE A 203 19.61 47.63 27.63
CA ILE A 203 20.96 47.19 27.25
C ILE A 203 20.94 45.72 26.84
N LYS A 204 20.22 44.86 27.59
CA LYS A 204 19.99 43.46 27.22
C LYS A 204 19.26 43.31 25.88
N HIS A 205 18.23 44.12 25.66
CA HIS A 205 17.48 44.09 24.40
C HIS A 205 18.34 44.54 23.21
N LEU A 206 19.09 45.63 23.35
CA LEU A 206 20.03 46.13 22.34
C LEU A 206 21.11 45.09 22.01
N ALA A 207 21.68 44.44 23.04
CA ALA A 207 22.64 43.35 22.87
C ALA A 207 22.05 42.19 22.04
N ARG A 208 20.79 41.84 22.28
CA ARG A 208 20.08 40.76 21.57
C ARG A 208 19.75 41.13 20.12
N LEU A 209 19.35 42.38 19.86
CA LEU A 209 19.16 42.89 18.49
C LEU A 209 20.48 42.84 17.70
N MET A 210 21.56 43.35 18.29
CA MET A 210 22.89 43.30 17.67
C MET A 210 23.38 41.86 17.47
N ALA A 211 23.18 40.98 18.46
CA ALA A 211 23.53 39.57 18.36
C ALA A 211 22.78 38.86 17.23
N THR A 212 21.51 39.19 17.00
CA THR A 212 20.71 38.64 15.91
C THR A 212 21.31 39.03 14.55
N GLN A 213 21.70 40.29 14.38
CA GLN A 213 22.33 40.77 13.14
C GLN A 213 23.72 40.17 12.93
N MET A 214 24.52 40.11 14.00
CA MET A 214 25.87 39.54 13.97
C MET A 214 25.81 38.04 13.65
N THR A 215 24.93 37.28 14.32
CA THR A 215 24.74 35.85 14.04
C THR A 215 24.22 35.62 12.61
N ALA A 216 23.32 36.47 12.11
CA ALA A 216 22.85 36.39 10.72
C ALA A 216 23.97 36.68 9.70
N ALA A 217 24.97 37.49 10.06
CA ALA A 217 26.16 37.75 9.26
C ALA A 217 27.28 36.71 9.47
N GLY A 218 27.09 35.70 10.33
CA GLY A 218 28.11 34.70 10.68
C GLY A 218 29.25 35.27 11.54
N ILE A 219 28.95 36.26 12.38
CA ILE A 219 29.91 36.97 13.23
C ILE A 219 29.46 36.81 14.69
N GLY A 220 30.38 36.42 15.58
CA GLY A 220 30.14 36.33 17.02
C GLY A 220 30.43 34.95 17.62
N PRO A 221 30.62 34.86 18.95
CA PRO A 221 31.05 33.63 19.61
C PRO A 221 30.04 32.47 19.49
N GLY A 222 28.75 32.76 19.24
CA GLY A 222 27.73 31.74 18.99
C GLY A 222 27.91 30.93 17.70
N ASP A 223 28.66 31.44 16.71
CA ASP A 223 28.96 30.73 15.45
C ASP A 223 30.31 29.98 15.50
N ALA A 224 31.25 30.43 16.33
CA ALA A 224 32.54 29.78 16.56
C ALA A 224 32.41 28.44 17.32
N GLY A 225 31.38 28.29 18.16
CA GLY A 225 31.12 27.08 18.96
C GLY A 225 30.70 25.83 18.17
N LYS A 226 30.62 25.88 16.83
CA LYS A 226 30.34 24.71 15.98
C LYS A 226 31.60 23.97 15.49
N ASP A 227 32.79 24.55 15.63
CA ASP A 227 34.05 24.00 15.07
C ASP A 227 35.10 23.62 16.14
N GLU A 228 34.80 23.67 17.44
CA GLU A 228 35.75 23.29 18.49
C GLU A 228 35.50 21.88 19.03
N GLY A 229 36.05 20.90 18.32
CA GLY A 229 36.48 19.63 18.90
C GLY A 229 38.00 19.64 19.04
N ASN A 230 38.50 19.48 20.27
CA ASN A 230 39.90 19.26 20.65
C ASN A 230 40.86 20.46 20.59
N ASN A 231 41.02 21.18 21.72
CA ASN A 231 42.33 21.36 22.38
C ASN A 231 42.17 22.07 23.73
N GLU A 232 42.54 21.38 24.81
CA GLU A 232 42.89 21.98 26.09
C GLU A 232 44.32 22.51 25.99
N ASP A 233 44.49 23.83 26.03
CA ASP A 233 45.61 24.58 26.64
C ASP A 233 45.66 26.00 26.08
N ALA A 234 45.36 27.01 26.92
CA ALA A 234 46.10 28.27 27.05
C ALA A 234 45.29 29.33 27.81
N ASP A 235 45.79 29.68 28.99
CA ASP A 235 45.53 30.93 29.69
C ASP A 235 45.91 32.13 28.78
N ALA A 236 44.93 32.90 28.29
CA ALA A 236 45.09 34.30 27.88
C ALA A 236 43.74 34.99 27.64
N LYS A 237 43.56 36.14 28.29
CA LYS A 237 42.46 37.08 28.12
C LYS A 237 42.43 37.65 26.69
N ASP A 238 41.55 37.15 25.82
CA ASP A 238 40.67 37.90 24.90
C ASP A 238 40.01 36.92 23.91
N PRO A 239 38.67 36.82 23.83
CA PRO A 239 38.03 36.06 22.77
C PRO A 239 38.12 36.84 21.46
N LEU A 240 39.19 36.58 20.68
CA LEU A 240 39.41 37.15 19.36
C LEU A 240 38.26 36.76 18.40
N ILE A 241 37.51 37.77 17.93
CA ILE A 241 36.55 37.64 16.83
C ILE A 241 37.31 37.24 15.56
N LYS A 242 37.22 35.97 15.14
CA LYS A 242 37.75 35.54 13.83
C LYS A 242 36.94 36.20 12.72
N ARG A 243 37.50 37.25 12.09
CA ARG A 243 37.00 37.79 10.82
C ARG A 243 37.15 36.72 9.73
N LYS A 244 36.05 36.08 9.34
CA LYS A 244 35.96 35.51 7.98
C LYS A 244 35.86 36.69 7.01
N ALA A 245 36.97 37.03 6.38
CA ALA A 245 36.98 37.97 5.27
C ALA A 245 36.20 37.34 4.09
N SER A 246 34.91 37.60 4.01
CA SER A 246 34.18 37.50 2.75
C SER A 246 34.34 38.83 2.04
N ALA A 247 35.47 38.99 1.34
CA ALA A 247 35.61 40.01 0.33
C ALA A 247 34.61 39.67 -0.78
N LEU A 248 33.66 40.58 -0.97
CA LEU A 248 32.81 40.64 -2.14
C LEU A 248 33.71 40.52 -3.39
N VAL A 249 33.40 39.55 -4.23
CA VAL A 249 33.79 39.39 -5.63
C VAL A 249 34.65 40.53 -6.21
N GLY A 250 35.89 40.14 -6.51
CA GLY A 250 36.74 40.67 -7.56
C GLY A 250 37.86 39.67 -7.85
N GLN A 251 37.60 38.76 -8.82
CA GLN A 251 38.57 37.86 -9.51
C GLN A 251 39.16 36.67 -8.70
N ALA A 252 39.65 35.54 -9.23
CA ALA A 252 39.42 34.68 -10.41
C ALA A 252 40.44 33.51 -10.30
N ILE A 253 40.05 32.26 -10.62
CA ILE A 253 40.89 31.13 -11.17
C ILE A 253 41.98 30.55 -10.22
N SER A 254 42.41 29.28 -10.21
CA SER A 254 41.90 27.94 -10.51
C SER A 254 43.03 26.93 -10.14
N VAL A 255 42.67 25.63 -10.05
CA VAL A 255 43.46 24.45 -10.50
C VAL A 255 44.60 23.87 -9.62
N VAL A 256 44.29 22.67 -9.09
CA VAL A 256 44.98 21.35 -9.19
C VAL A 256 46.49 21.23 -8.89
N GLY A 257 46.78 20.31 -7.96
CA GLY A 257 47.67 19.16 -8.21
C GLY A 257 49.01 19.12 -7.48
N GLY A 258 49.29 18.02 -6.78
CA GLY A 258 50.64 17.69 -6.33
C GLY A 258 50.71 16.57 -5.30
N TYR A 259 51.01 15.37 -5.79
CA TYR A 259 51.26 14.13 -5.04
C TYR A 259 52.56 14.16 -4.21
N GLU A 260 52.62 13.22 -3.25
CA GLU A 260 53.77 12.43 -2.74
C GLU A 260 53.71 12.32 -1.20
N LYS A 261 54.06 11.23 -0.51
CA LYS A 261 54.37 9.82 -0.81
C LYS A 261 54.36 9.07 0.53
N GLU A 262 54.12 7.77 0.47
CA GLU A 262 54.10 6.80 1.58
C GLU A 262 55.42 6.72 2.40
N LYS A 263 55.29 6.27 3.66
CA LYS A 263 56.03 5.08 4.18
C LYS A 263 55.49 4.61 5.55
N ALA A 264 55.24 3.31 5.65
CA ALA A 264 55.18 2.51 6.89
C ALA A 264 56.55 1.80 7.10
N PRO A 265 56.76 0.82 8.01
CA PRO A 265 56.05 0.38 9.23
C PRO A 265 57.01 0.14 10.45
N GLU A 266 56.49 -0.30 11.60
CA GLU A 266 56.91 -1.49 12.42
C GLU A 266 56.51 -1.40 13.91
N ALA A 267 56.20 -2.58 14.49
CA ALA A 267 55.65 -2.86 15.83
C ALA A 267 56.77 -3.07 16.91
N PRO A 268 56.59 -3.67 18.13
CA PRO A 268 55.39 -4.08 18.89
C PRO A 268 55.42 -3.82 20.45
N ALA A 269 54.29 -4.18 21.10
CA ALA A 269 54.11 -4.78 22.45
C ALA A 269 54.50 -4.06 23.78
N THR A 270 53.57 -3.98 24.74
CA THR A 270 53.48 -4.89 25.93
C THR A 270 52.39 -4.48 26.94
N VAL A 271 51.81 -5.50 27.58
CA VAL A 271 50.68 -5.51 28.54
C VAL A 271 51.19 -5.72 29.97
N LYS A 272 50.61 -5.07 31.00
CA LYS A 272 50.61 -5.49 32.42
C LYS A 272 49.33 -4.98 33.10
N ARG A 273 48.30 -5.81 33.36
CA ARG A 273 48.01 -6.72 34.51
C ARG A 273 47.84 -6.04 35.90
N LEU A 274 46.62 -6.18 36.44
CA LEU A 274 46.21 -6.01 37.85
C LEU A 274 46.80 -7.10 38.78
N PRO A 275 46.77 -6.87 40.11
CA PRO A 275 46.67 -7.95 41.11
C PRO A 275 45.46 -7.83 42.07
N GLU A 276 44.87 -8.98 42.40
CA GLU A 276 44.05 -9.30 43.60
C GLU A 276 44.83 -10.35 44.45
N PRO A 277 44.30 -10.92 45.56
CA PRO A 277 43.82 -10.34 46.83
C PRO A 277 44.52 -10.98 48.06
N ILE A 278 44.28 -10.48 49.29
CA ILE A 278 44.69 -11.17 50.54
C ILE A 278 43.48 -11.24 51.51
N LEU A 279 43.26 -12.45 52.05
CA LEU A 279 42.35 -12.81 53.16
C LEU A 279 43.11 -13.84 54.06
N PRO A 280 42.61 -14.25 55.24
CA PRO A 280 42.51 -13.47 56.49
C PRO A 280 43.04 -14.28 57.71
N THR A 281 43.22 -13.67 58.90
CA THR A 281 43.20 -14.46 60.16
C THR A 281 42.70 -13.67 61.39
N ALA A 282 41.88 -14.37 62.17
CA ALA A 282 41.18 -14.16 63.44
C ALA A 282 41.99 -13.50 64.60
N GLN A 283 41.47 -13.00 65.75
CA GLN A 283 40.19 -13.18 66.46
C GLN A 283 40.03 -12.18 67.66
N THR A 284 38.78 -11.96 68.11
CA THR A 284 38.27 -11.66 69.49
C THR A 284 38.50 -10.31 70.22
N LYS A 285 37.43 -9.49 70.36
CA LYS A 285 36.52 -9.33 71.54
C LYS A 285 35.95 -7.89 71.71
N MET A 286 34.60 -7.86 71.72
CA MET A 286 33.66 -7.09 72.55
C MET A 286 33.48 -5.56 72.44
N THR A 287 32.23 -5.23 72.05
CA THR A 287 31.27 -4.25 72.61
C THR A 287 31.68 -2.78 72.72
N GLY A 288 31.07 -1.96 71.86
CA GLY A 288 30.98 -0.52 72.04
C GLY A 288 30.23 0.11 70.88
N ALA A 289 28.94 0.36 71.06
CA ALA A 289 28.06 0.98 70.08
C ALA A 289 28.64 2.31 69.58
N THR A 290 29.12 2.33 68.35
CA THR A 290 29.33 3.56 67.58
C THR A 290 28.73 3.35 66.21
N GLY A 291 27.59 4.00 65.97
CA GLY A 291 26.88 3.98 64.71
C GLY A 291 27.75 4.57 63.61
N ARG A 292 28.54 3.72 62.94
CA ARG A 292 28.99 4.02 61.58
C ARG A 292 27.74 4.07 60.72
N LYS A 293 27.39 5.27 60.26
CA LYS A 293 26.38 5.46 59.20
C LYS A 293 26.76 4.50 58.07
N LYS A 294 26.04 3.37 57.94
CA LYS A 294 26.15 2.49 56.79
C LYS A 294 25.94 3.40 55.58
N VAL A 295 26.91 3.42 54.67
CA VAL A 295 26.75 4.07 53.37
C VAL A 295 25.45 3.53 52.80
N PHE A 296 24.46 4.39 52.58
CA PHE A 296 23.17 3.99 52.05
C PHE A 296 23.42 3.39 50.66
N ARG A 297 23.31 2.06 50.56
CA ARG A 297 23.39 1.34 49.30
C ARG A 297 21.96 1.04 48.88
N LEU A 298 21.57 1.51 47.71
CA LEU A 298 20.22 1.33 47.18
C LEU A 298 19.82 -0.15 47.14
N SER A 299 20.78 -1.03 46.86
CA SER A 299 20.63 -2.50 46.90
C SER A 299 20.21 -3.06 48.26
N ASP A 300 20.47 -2.37 49.36
CA ASP A 300 20.17 -2.84 50.72
C ASP A 300 18.73 -2.49 51.15
N VAL A 301 18.05 -1.63 50.39
CA VAL A 301 16.70 -1.09 50.70
C VAL A 301 15.69 -1.43 49.61
N VAL A 302 16.15 -1.80 48.41
CA VAL A 302 15.28 -2.15 47.29
C VAL A 302 15.26 -3.67 47.14
N GLN A 303 14.09 -4.27 47.36
CA GLN A 303 13.86 -5.68 46.99
C GLN A 303 13.73 -5.77 45.47
N PRO A 304 14.39 -6.75 44.81
CA PRO A 304 14.13 -7.02 43.40
C PRO A 304 12.66 -7.37 43.22
N LEU A 305 12.04 -6.81 42.20
CA LEU A 305 10.66 -7.13 41.82
C LEU A 305 10.58 -8.61 41.46
N SER A 306 9.48 -9.28 41.83
CA SER A 306 9.24 -10.63 41.33
C SER A 306 9.01 -10.60 39.82
N ASP A 307 9.29 -11.71 39.13
CA ASP A 307 9.08 -11.81 37.68
C ASP A 307 7.63 -11.45 37.29
N THR A 308 6.66 -11.89 38.08
CA THR A 308 5.24 -11.56 37.93
C THR A 308 4.93 -10.07 38.09
N GLN A 309 5.60 -9.37 39.00
CA GLN A 309 5.46 -7.93 39.18
C GLN A 309 6.09 -7.17 38.02
N MET A 310 7.25 -7.62 37.54
CA MET A 310 7.91 -7.04 36.37
C MET A 310 7.05 -7.17 35.11
N GLU A 311 6.47 -8.34 34.85
CA GLU A 311 5.54 -8.57 33.73
C GLU A 311 4.31 -7.65 33.82
N THR A 312 3.70 -7.56 35.00
CA THR A 312 2.52 -6.72 35.23
C THR A 312 2.81 -5.24 34.99
N LEU A 313 3.93 -4.74 35.51
CA LEU A 313 4.35 -3.35 35.32
C LEU A 313 4.70 -3.06 33.86
N THR A 314 5.33 -4.02 33.18
CA THR A 314 5.72 -3.92 31.76
C THR A 314 4.49 -3.86 30.86
N SER A 315 3.53 -4.77 31.05
CA SER A 315 2.24 -4.75 30.32
C SER A 315 1.48 -3.44 30.56
N ARG A 316 1.40 -2.95 31.81
CA ARG A 316 0.77 -1.65 32.11
C ARG A 316 1.46 -0.47 31.43
N ALA A 317 2.80 -0.48 31.38
CA ALA A 317 3.56 0.56 30.72
C ALA A 317 3.31 0.58 29.21
N VAL A 318 3.29 -0.58 28.56
CA VAL A 318 3.01 -0.68 27.12
C VAL A 318 1.57 -0.34 26.79
N LYS A 319 0.58 -0.80 27.58
CA LYS A 319 -0.83 -0.38 27.43
C LYS A 319 -0.99 1.13 27.55
N ARG A 320 -0.26 1.78 28.47
CA ARG A 320 -0.26 3.24 28.59
C ARG A 320 0.30 3.92 27.33
N ILE A 321 1.36 3.38 26.73
CA ILE A 321 1.94 3.93 25.49
C ILE A 321 0.98 3.67 24.30
N LEU A 322 0.36 2.50 24.22
CA LEU A 322 -0.63 2.16 23.20
C LEU A 322 -1.82 3.12 23.23
N HIS A 323 -2.45 3.36 24.38
CA HIS A 323 -3.63 4.23 24.44
C HIS A 323 -3.31 5.75 24.41
N SER A 324 -2.03 6.14 24.38
CA SER A 324 -1.61 7.55 24.31
C SER A 324 -1.67 8.19 22.90
N GLU A 325 -2.21 7.47 21.91
CA GLU A 325 -2.29 7.87 20.50
C GLU A 325 -2.80 9.30 20.30
N LYS A 326 -3.97 9.63 20.84
CA LYS A 326 -4.60 10.96 20.66
C LYS A 326 -3.75 12.09 21.26
N ALA A 327 -3.17 11.87 22.43
CA ALA A 327 -2.36 12.88 23.12
C ALA A 327 -1.03 13.12 22.38
N ILE A 328 -0.40 12.06 21.85
CA ILE A 328 0.86 12.17 21.11
C ILE A 328 0.63 12.69 19.68
N ALA A 329 -0.52 12.41 19.07
CA ALA A 329 -0.88 12.99 17.79
C ALA A 329 -0.99 14.53 17.86
N GLN A 330 -1.53 15.07 18.96
CA GLN A 330 -1.59 16.51 19.20
C GLN A 330 -0.20 17.15 19.35
N SER A 331 0.77 16.41 19.86
CA SER A 331 2.17 16.87 19.95
C SER A 331 2.99 16.58 18.69
N GLY A 332 2.41 16.04 17.60
CA GLY A 332 3.10 15.75 16.34
C GLY A 332 4.13 14.62 16.41
N MET A 333 4.26 13.94 17.54
CA MET A 333 5.30 12.93 17.79
C MET A 333 4.81 11.49 17.55
N SER A 334 3.76 11.30 16.73
CA SER A 334 3.18 9.98 16.42
C SER A 334 4.21 9.00 15.86
N HIS A 335 5.09 9.47 14.98
CA HIS A 335 6.16 8.65 14.39
C HIS A 335 7.14 8.09 15.44
N VAL A 336 7.41 8.85 16.52
CA VAL A 336 8.26 8.39 17.63
C VAL A 336 7.55 7.32 18.43
N ARG A 337 6.25 7.50 18.72
CA ARG A 337 5.44 6.46 19.38
C ARG A 337 5.44 5.16 18.58
N VAL A 338 5.23 5.25 17.26
CA VAL A 338 5.25 4.09 16.37
C VAL A 338 6.60 3.35 16.45
N LYS A 339 7.71 4.09 16.28
CA LYS A 339 9.06 3.52 16.34
C LYS A 339 9.39 2.90 17.70
N LEU A 340 8.96 3.55 18.79
CA LEU A 340 9.13 3.06 20.16
C LEU A 340 8.37 1.74 20.35
N LEU A 341 7.08 1.71 19.99
CA LEU A 341 6.25 0.52 20.12
C LEU A 341 6.80 -0.65 19.28
N SER A 342 7.13 -0.42 18.00
CA SER A 342 7.68 -1.49 17.16
C SER A 342 8.97 -2.06 17.73
N LYS A 343 9.87 -1.23 18.29
CA LYS A 343 11.12 -1.71 18.88
C LYS A 343 10.90 -2.45 20.20
N LEU A 344 10.07 -1.89 21.09
CA LEU A 344 9.76 -2.50 22.37
C LEU A 344 9.18 -3.91 22.18
N VAL A 345 8.24 -4.07 21.25
CA VAL A 345 7.62 -5.38 20.98
C VAL A 345 8.64 -6.38 20.46
N THR A 346 9.55 -5.96 19.57
CA THR A 346 10.55 -6.87 18.99
C THR A 346 11.73 -7.20 19.91
N GLN A 347 12.00 -6.36 20.92
CA GLN A 347 13.12 -6.55 21.86
C GLN A 347 12.73 -7.30 23.13
N PHE A 348 11.48 -7.13 23.56
CA PHE A 348 10.94 -7.80 24.74
C PHE A 348 9.98 -8.90 24.26
N GLU A 349 10.51 -10.11 24.05
CA GLU A 349 9.71 -11.28 23.68
C GLU A 349 8.61 -11.55 24.73
N GLY A 350 7.37 -11.85 24.30
CA GLY A 350 6.26 -12.21 25.20
C GLY A 350 4.91 -11.50 24.93
N MET A 351 4.01 -11.57 25.93
CA MET A 351 2.57 -11.18 25.90
C MET A 351 2.23 -9.79 25.32
N MET A 352 3.23 -8.93 25.11
CA MET A 352 3.02 -7.61 24.53
C MET A 352 2.79 -7.64 23.02
N ARG A 353 3.27 -8.67 22.31
CA ARG A 353 3.07 -8.78 20.86
C ARG A 353 1.59 -8.96 20.51
N GLU A 354 0.90 -9.84 21.22
CA GLU A 354 -0.54 -10.09 21.04
C GLU A 354 -1.36 -8.84 21.36
N ASP A 355 -1.13 -8.21 22.51
CA ASP A 355 -1.78 -6.94 22.91
C ASP A 355 -1.63 -5.84 21.82
N VAL A 356 -0.44 -5.75 21.19
CA VAL A 356 -0.18 -4.75 20.14
C VAL A 356 -0.83 -5.13 18.81
N LEU A 357 -0.81 -6.41 18.43
CA LEU A 357 -1.48 -6.87 17.22
C LEU A 357 -3.00 -6.73 17.33
N GLU A 358 -3.59 -7.07 18.47
CA GLU A 358 -5.02 -6.84 18.76
C GLU A 358 -5.35 -5.35 18.67
N PHE A 359 -4.55 -4.49 19.31
CA PHE A 359 -4.71 -3.04 19.21
C PHE A 359 -4.59 -2.54 17.77
N ILE A 360 -3.66 -3.04 16.96
CA ILE A 360 -3.57 -2.66 15.55
C ILE A 360 -4.83 -3.09 14.80
N LEU A 361 -5.29 -4.33 15.04
CA LEU A 361 -6.42 -4.92 14.35
C LEU A 361 -7.74 -4.23 14.70
N GLU A 362 -7.93 -3.66 15.89
CA GLU A 362 -9.13 -2.86 16.22
C GLU A 362 -9.39 -1.74 15.18
N ASP A 363 -8.36 -0.98 14.80
CA ASP A 363 -8.45 0.09 13.80
C ASP A 363 -7.19 0.17 12.92
N ILE A 364 -7.02 -0.86 12.10
CA ILE A 364 -5.85 -0.98 11.23
C ILE A 364 -5.75 0.11 10.16
N ARG A 365 -6.86 0.79 9.85
CA ARG A 365 -6.86 1.89 8.86
C ARG A 365 -6.07 3.08 9.39
N THR A 366 -6.39 3.54 10.60
CA THR A 366 -5.67 4.65 11.24
C THR A 366 -4.31 4.22 11.77
N ARG A 367 -4.16 2.94 12.14
CA ARG A 367 -2.94 2.38 12.76
C ARG A 367 -2.00 1.65 11.77
N SER A 368 -2.20 1.81 10.46
CA SER A 368 -1.44 1.10 9.43
C SER A 368 0.08 1.36 9.50
N ASP A 369 0.51 2.57 9.85
CA ASP A 369 1.94 2.89 10.03
C ASP A 369 2.59 2.04 11.13
N LEU A 370 1.85 1.73 12.20
CA LEU A 370 2.33 0.86 13.26
C LEU A 370 2.43 -0.60 12.79
N ALA A 371 1.45 -1.07 12.02
CA ALA A 371 1.47 -2.41 11.42
C ALA A 371 2.69 -2.60 10.53
N PHE A 372 2.95 -1.64 9.62
CA PHE A 372 4.13 -1.67 8.76
C PHE A 372 5.41 -1.59 9.57
N SER A 373 5.53 -0.64 10.50
CA SER A 373 6.74 -0.49 11.32
C SER A 373 7.05 -1.75 12.12
N LEU A 374 6.04 -2.45 12.64
CA LEU A 374 6.22 -3.71 13.35
C LEU A 374 6.69 -4.82 12.38
N LEU A 375 6.02 -4.99 11.24
CA LEU A 375 6.36 -6.00 10.24
C LEU A 375 7.81 -5.84 9.73
N TYR A 376 8.21 -4.61 9.40
CA TYR A 376 9.56 -4.29 8.96
C TYR A 376 10.59 -4.48 10.09
N GLN A 377 10.23 -4.17 11.34
CA GLN A 377 11.12 -4.37 12.47
C GLN A 377 11.36 -5.86 12.76
N GLU A 378 10.32 -6.70 12.72
CA GLU A 378 10.46 -8.16 12.84
C GLU A 378 11.35 -8.74 11.73
N TYR A 379 11.19 -8.25 10.49
CA TYR A 379 12.07 -8.65 9.38
C TYR A 379 13.52 -8.22 9.60
N ASN A 380 13.75 -7.00 10.11
CA ASN A 380 15.10 -6.53 10.43
C ASN A 380 15.74 -7.33 11.57
N THR A 381 14.95 -7.74 12.58
CA THR A 381 15.43 -8.63 13.64
C THR A 381 15.88 -9.97 13.06
N TYR A 382 15.10 -10.57 12.17
CA TYR A 382 15.50 -11.78 11.43
C TYR A 382 16.83 -11.58 10.68
N LEU A 383 16.98 -10.49 9.93
CA LEU A 383 18.22 -10.19 9.20
C LEU A 383 19.43 -10.01 10.12
N SER A 384 19.23 -9.43 11.32
CA SER A 384 20.31 -9.22 12.29
C SER A 384 20.83 -10.51 12.94
N GLN A 385 20.07 -11.60 12.85
CA GLN A 385 20.38 -12.90 13.45
C GLN A 385 20.93 -13.92 12.43
N LEU A 386 21.12 -13.52 11.16
CA LEU A 386 21.70 -14.40 10.14
C LEU A 386 23.12 -14.86 10.53
N PRO A 387 23.51 -16.14 10.27
CA PRO A 387 22.79 -17.17 9.51
C PRO A 387 21.75 -17.98 10.30
N SER A 388 21.69 -17.85 11.63
CA SER A 388 20.85 -18.68 12.50
C SER A 388 19.42 -18.15 12.70
N GLY A 389 19.09 -16.98 12.14
CA GLY A 389 17.79 -16.34 12.29
C GLY A 389 16.65 -17.18 11.71
N LEU A 390 15.56 -17.32 12.47
CA LEU A 390 14.32 -17.97 12.05
C LEU A 390 13.29 -16.92 11.61
N LEU A 391 12.46 -17.26 10.63
CA LEU A 391 11.46 -16.35 10.08
C LEU A 391 10.14 -16.37 10.87
N ASP A 392 10.02 -17.25 11.88
CA ASP A 392 8.77 -17.57 12.57
C ASP A 392 8.07 -16.35 13.18
N SER A 393 8.82 -15.45 13.84
CA SER A 393 8.23 -14.24 14.42
C SER A 393 7.65 -13.29 13.36
N TYR A 394 8.35 -13.16 12.22
CA TYR A 394 7.86 -12.39 11.08
C TYR A 394 6.65 -13.07 10.44
N ASP A 395 6.68 -14.38 10.25
CA ASP A 395 5.59 -15.17 9.68
C ASP A 395 4.31 -15.03 10.51
N GLN A 396 4.41 -15.23 11.83
CA GLN A 396 3.30 -15.05 12.75
C GLN A 396 2.73 -13.62 12.70
N CYS A 397 3.59 -12.59 12.71
CA CYS A 397 3.15 -11.21 12.61
C CYS A 397 2.39 -10.94 11.30
N LEU A 398 2.95 -11.37 10.15
CA LEU A 398 2.33 -11.18 8.84
C LEU A 398 1.00 -11.95 8.75
N TYR A 399 0.98 -13.20 9.21
CA TYR A 399 -0.20 -14.07 9.21
C TYR A 399 -1.34 -13.47 10.04
N THR A 400 -1.06 -13.02 11.26
CA THR A 400 -2.07 -12.41 12.15
C THR A 400 -2.63 -11.13 11.55
N LEU A 401 -1.79 -10.26 10.99
CA LEU A 401 -2.25 -9.02 10.35
C LEU A 401 -3.12 -9.29 9.12
N LEU A 402 -2.73 -10.23 8.25
CA LEU A 402 -3.49 -10.58 7.06
C LEU A 402 -4.81 -11.30 7.40
N SER A 403 -4.79 -12.24 8.35
CA SER A 403 -5.98 -12.96 8.78
C SER A 403 -6.98 -12.03 9.45
N GLY A 404 -6.52 -11.16 10.36
CA GLY A 404 -7.38 -10.15 10.99
C GLY A 404 -7.97 -9.14 10.01
N LEU A 405 -7.24 -8.80 8.93
CA LEU A 405 -7.80 -8.00 7.83
C LEU A 405 -8.87 -8.76 7.03
N GLN A 406 -8.66 -10.04 6.77
CA GLN A 406 -9.59 -10.89 6.01
C GLN A 406 -10.95 -10.99 6.70
N GLU A 407 -10.98 -11.13 8.02
CA GLU A 407 -12.21 -11.27 8.82
C GLU A 407 -13.09 -10.00 8.81
N LYS A 408 -12.50 -8.83 8.60
CA LYS A 408 -13.27 -7.57 8.59
C LYS A 408 -14.10 -7.42 7.31
N PRO A 409 -15.39 -7.06 7.39
CA PRO A 409 -16.27 -6.94 6.21
C PRO A 409 -15.96 -5.72 5.33
N GLU A 410 -15.41 -4.64 5.90
CA GLU A 410 -15.09 -3.40 5.18
C GLU A 410 -13.64 -3.38 4.68
N GLN A 411 -13.38 -4.03 3.54
CA GLN A 411 -12.06 -4.05 2.89
C GLN A 411 -12.07 -3.36 1.52
N ARG A 412 -12.76 -2.23 1.39
CA ARG A 412 -12.82 -1.47 0.12
C ARG A 412 -11.61 -0.56 -0.11
N ASP A 413 -10.82 -0.31 0.92
CA ASP A 413 -9.78 0.73 0.91
C ASP A 413 -8.43 0.24 0.34
N GLY A 414 -8.36 -1.00 -0.15
CA GLY A 414 -7.13 -1.58 -0.72
C GLY A 414 -6.01 -1.85 0.28
N LEU A 415 -6.28 -1.75 1.58
CA LEU A 415 -5.28 -1.92 2.64
C LEU A 415 -4.69 -3.34 2.68
N PHE A 416 -5.51 -4.37 2.44
CA PHE A 416 -5.02 -5.75 2.29
C PHE A 416 -3.99 -5.86 1.16
N THR A 417 -4.32 -5.33 -0.03
CA THR A 417 -3.40 -5.29 -1.17
C THR A 417 -2.13 -4.53 -0.84
N LYS A 418 -2.24 -3.38 -0.16
CA LYS A 418 -1.08 -2.60 0.27
C LYS A 418 -0.19 -3.39 1.23
N LEU A 419 -0.76 -4.05 2.24
CA LEU A 419 0.00 -4.84 3.20
C LEU A 419 0.77 -5.97 2.52
N VAL A 420 0.11 -6.68 1.61
CA VAL A 420 0.72 -7.76 0.81
C VAL A 420 1.84 -7.24 -0.09
N LEU A 421 1.63 -6.11 -0.78
CA LEU A 421 2.64 -5.59 -1.71
C LEU A 421 3.85 -4.98 -1.01
N GLU A 422 3.67 -4.39 0.17
CA GLU A 422 4.73 -3.75 0.96
C GLU A 422 5.45 -4.72 1.92
N ALA A 423 4.92 -5.92 2.16
CA ALA A 423 5.56 -6.90 3.03
C ALA A 423 6.95 -7.32 2.48
N PRO A 424 8.04 -7.30 3.26
CA PRO A 424 9.38 -7.65 2.75
C PRO A 424 9.44 -8.98 2.00
N ILE A 425 8.90 -10.04 2.60
CA ILE A 425 8.82 -11.39 2.03
C ILE A 425 7.42 -11.95 2.27
N ILE A 426 6.84 -12.61 1.27
CA ILE A 426 5.60 -13.39 1.46
C ILE A 426 5.98 -14.82 1.85
N THR A 427 5.58 -15.22 3.05
CA THR A 427 5.73 -16.57 3.59
C THR A 427 4.65 -17.50 3.06
N GLU A 428 4.80 -18.81 3.26
CA GLU A 428 3.82 -19.82 2.84
C GLU A 428 2.49 -19.64 3.59
N SER A 429 2.54 -19.46 4.91
CA SER A 429 1.36 -19.17 5.74
C SER A 429 0.61 -17.93 5.27
N ALA A 430 1.32 -16.86 4.91
CA ALA A 430 0.71 -15.65 4.36
C ALA A 430 0.12 -15.87 2.96
N LEU A 431 0.76 -16.69 2.12
CA LEU A 431 0.25 -17.04 0.80
C LEU A 431 -1.07 -17.83 0.89
N ASP A 432 -1.22 -18.69 1.89
CA ASP A 432 -2.48 -19.40 2.15
C ASP A 432 -3.59 -18.44 2.56
N VAL A 433 -3.30 -17.42 3.36
CA VAL A 433 -4.27 -16.36 3.69
C VAL A 433 -4.70 -15.60 2.42
N ILE A 434 -3.75 -15.29 1.53
CA ILE A 434 -4.04 -14.64 0.24
C ILE A 434 -4.92 -15.55 -0.64
N ARG A 435 -4.67 -16.87 -0.66
CA ARG A 435 -5.51 -17.85 -1.35
C ARG A 435 -6.94 -17.79 -0.82
N ARG A 436 -7.14 -17.94 0.50
CA ARG A 436 -8.46 -17.85 1.14
C ARG A 436 -9.15 -16.50 0.87
N TYR A 437 -8.38 -15.41 0.80
CA TYR A 437 -8.91 -14.09 0.45
C TYR A 437 -9.42 -14.03 -1.00
N CYS A 438 -8.80 -14.76 -1.93
CA CYS A 438 -9.28 -14.88 -3.32
C CYS A 438 -10.53 -15.76 -3.44
N GLU A 439 -10.77 -16.66 -2.48
CA GLU A 439 -11.92 -17.57 -2.45
C GLU A 439 -13.21 -16.93 -1.88
N ASP A 440 -13.11 -15.74 -1.28
CA ASP A 440 -14.26 -14.96 -0.79
C ASP A 440 -15.00 -14.31 -1.98
N GLU A 441 -16.25 -14.70 -2.23
CA GLU A 441 -17.05 -14.19 -3.34
C GLU A 441 -17.29 -12.69 -3.31
N SER A 442 -17.31 -12.09 -2.11
CA SER A 442 -17.54 -10.65 -1.96
C SER A 442 -16.34 -9.82 -2.42
N ARG A 443 -15.15 -10.42 -2.40
CA ARG A 443 -13.85 -9.75 -2.55
C ARG A 443 -12.92 -10.40 -3.57
N VAL A 444 -13.38 -11.45 -4.26
CA VAL A 444 -12.64 -12.21 -5.28
C VAL A 444 -11.89 -11.33 -6.26
N TYR A 445 -12.52 -10.28 -6.80
CA TYR A 445 -11.86 -9.39 -7.77
C TYR A 445 -10.65 -8.66 -7.17
N LEU A 446 -10.76 -8.19 -5.93
CA LEU A 446 -9.69 -7.50 -5.22
C LEU A 446 -8.56 -8.48 -4.85
N GLY A 447 -8.91 -9.69 -4.41
CA GLY A 447 -7.95 -10.77 -4.16
C GLY A 447 -7.15 -11.14 -5.41
N MET A 448 -7.84 -11.41 -6.52
CA MET A 448 -7.22 -11.73 -7.81
C MET A 448 -6.36 -10.58 -8.34
N THR A 449 -6.79 -9.33 -8.14
CA THR A 449 -5.98 -8.15 -8.47
C THR A 449 -4.71 -8.09 -7.62
N THR A 450 -4.81 -8.37 -6.32
CA THR A 450 -3.66 -8.43 -5.42
C THR A 450 -2.65 -9.50 -5.85
N LEU A 451 -3.14 -10.70 -6.20
CA LEU A 451 -2.30 -11.80 -6.67
C LEU A 451 -1.64 -11.47 -8.02
N LYS A 452 -2.38 -10.87 -8.96
CA LYS A 452 -1.80 -10.35 -10.22
C LYS A 452 -0.68 -9.35 -9.95
N GLU A 453 -0.91 -8.37 -9.07
CA GLU A 453 0.09 -7.36 -8.74
C GLU A 453 1.34 -7.98 -8.08
N LEU A 454 1.18 -9.00 -7.23
CA LEU A 454 2.30 -9.78 -6.71
C LEU A 454 3.13 -10.44 -7.82
N ILE A 455 2.46 -11.12 -8.76
CA ILE A 455 3.13 -11.81 -9.87
C ILE A 455 3.90 -10.80 -10.76
N VAL A 456 3.38 -9.57 -10.92
CA VAL A 456 4.04 -8.53 -11.73
C VAL A 456 5.16 -7.82 -10.98
N LYS A 457 4.97 -7.48 -9.71
CA LYS A 457 5.92 -6.66 -8.93
C LYS A 457 7.03 -7.48 -8.28
N ARG A 458 6.88 -8.81 -8.15
CA ARG A 458 7.85 -9.69 -7.46
C ARG A 458 8.31 -10.87 -8.35
N PRO A 459 9.20 -10.61 -9.33
CA PRO A 459 9.65 -11.63 -10.28
C PRO A 459 10.36 -12.84 -9.64
N SER A 460 11.05 -12.64 -8.50
CA SER A 460 11.85 -13.68 -7.85
C SER A 460 11.05 -14.92 -7.41
N ARG A 461 9.77 -14.73 -7.06
CA ARG A 461 8.85 -15.82 -6.66
C ARG A 461 7.61 -15.87 -7.56
N GLN A 462 7.75 -15.35 -8.79
CA GLN A 462 6.63 -15.17 -9.73
C GLN A 462 5.82 -16.45 -9.96
N PHE A 463 6.50 -17.58 -10.16
CA PHE A 463 5.87 -18.86 -10.45
C PHE A 463 5.10 -19.44 -9.26
N GLN A 464 5.52 -19.17 -8.02
CA GLN A 464 4.78 -19.58 -6.83
C GLN A 464 3.42 -18.86 -6.76
N TYR A 465 3.41 -17.55 -6.97
CA TYR A 465 2.18 -16.76 -6.98
C TYR A 465 1.29 -17.09 -8.17
N LEU A 466 1.89 -17.34 -9.34
CA LEU A 466 1.16 -17.77 -10.53
C LEU A 466 0.53 -19.15 -10.33
N HIS A 467 1.21 -20.07 -9.63
CA HIS A 467 0.66 -21.39 -9.32
C HIS A 467 -0.61 -21.30 -8.46
N VAL A 468 -0.64 -20.42 -7.45
CA VAL A 468 -1.88 -20.16 -6.69
C VAL A 468 -3.02 -19.69 -7.59
N LEU A 469 -2.74 -18.78 -8.54
CA LEU A 469 -3.75 -18.30 -9.49
C LEU A 469 -4.23 -19.42 -10.44
N LEU A 470 -3.33 -20.31 -10.86
CA LEU A 470 -3.63 -21.46 -11.69
C LEU A 470 -4.53 -22.47 -10.95
N ASP A 471 -4.25 -22.76 -9.68
CA ASP A 471 -5.11 -23.63 -8.87
C ASP A 471 -6.54 -23.07 -8.74
N LEU A 472 -6.65 -21.76 -8.55
CA LEU A 472 -7.95 -21.07 -8.45
C LEU A 472 -8.77 -21.15 -9.75
N SER A 473 -8.17 -21.49 -10.89
CA SER A 473 -8.87 -21.71 -12.17
C SER A 473 -9.70 -22.99 -12.21
N SER A 474 -9.42 -23.92 -11.30
CA SER A 474 -10.16 -25.20 -11.14
C SER A 474 -11.01 -25.22 -9.88
N HIS A 475 -11.20 -24.07 -9.22
CA HIS A 475 -11.92 -23.95 -7.96
C HIS A 475 -13.42 -24.27 -8.12
N GLU A 476 -14.03 -24.85 -7.08
CA GLU A 476 -15.44 -25.29 -7.08
C GLU A 476 -16.41 -24.10 -7.28
N LYS A 477 -16.15 -22.97 -6.62
CA LYS A 477 -16.95 -21.73 -6.75
C LYS A 477 -16.80 -21.08 -8.14
N GLU A 478 -17.90 -20.92 -8.85
CA GLU A 478 -17.94 -20.40 -10.23
C GLU A 478 -17.40 -18.96 -10.37
N LYS A 479 -17.73 -18.06 -9.43
CA LYS A 479 -17.25 -16.66 -9.46
C LYS A 479 -15.73 -16.58 -9.33
N VAL A 480 -15.16 -17.38 -8.44
CA VAL A 480 -13.70 -17.48 -8.21
C VAL A 480 -13.03 -17.97 -9.47
N ARG A 481 -13.50 -19.10 -10.01
CA ARG A 481 -13.00 -19.70 -11.24
C ARG A 481 -13.06 -18.74 -12.43
N THR A 482 -14.23 -18.15 -12.71
CA THR A 482 -14.42 -17.27 -13.87
C THR A 482 -13.52 -16.04 -13.80
N THR A 483 -13.34 -15.49 -12.59
CA THR A 483 -12.42 -14.37 -12.37
C THR A 483 -10.97 -14.81 -12.56
N ALA A 484 -10.54 -15.93 -11.98
CA ALA A 484 -9.19 -16.47 -12.15
C ALA A 484 -8.85 -16.70 -13.63
N LEU A 485 -9.76 -17.33 -14.39
CA LEU A 485 -9.60 -17.55 -15.83
C LEU A 485 -9.48 -16.23 -16.60
N ALA A 486 -10.27 -15.21 -16.27
CA ALA A 486 -10.16 -13.90 -16.90
C ALA A 486 -8.80 -13.22 -16.66
N PHE A 487 -8.25 -13.37 -15.45
CA PHE A 487 -6.90 -12.88 -15.15
C PHE A 487 -5.82 -13.71 -15.86
N LEU A 488 -5.91 -15.04 -15.85
CA LEU A 488 -4.96 -15.93 -16.54
C LEU A 488 -4.91 -15.65 -18.05
N LYS A 489 -6.04 -15.41 -18.71
CA LYS A 489 -6.07 -14.99 -20.12
C LYS A 489 -5.27 -13.73 -20.38
N ARG A 490 -5.38 -12.72 -19.52
CA ARG A 490 -4.58 -11.48 -19.61
C ARG A 490 -3.11 -11.72 -19.32
N MET A 491 -2.79 -12.69 -18.47
CA MET A 491 -1.40 -13.03 -18.15
C MET A 491 -0.73 -13.85 -19.25
N TYR A 492 -1.51 -14.64 -19.98
CA TYR A 492 -1.09 -15.45 -21.12
C TYR A 492 -0.61 -14.61 -22.32
N GLU A 493 -1.04 -13.34 -22.41
CA GLU A 493 -0.49 -12.36 -23.37
C GLU A 493 1.01 -12.10 -23.15
N LYS A 494 1.53 -12.35 -21.95
CA LYS A 494 2.96 -12.19 -21.63
C LYS A 494 3.74 -13.46 -21.98
N ASP A 495 4.66 -13.37 -22.93
CA ASP A 495 5.41 -14.52 -23.45
C ASP A 495 6.13 -15.32 -22.35
N GLN A 496 6.74 -14.64 -21.37
CA GLN A 496 7.46 -15.29 -20.26
C GLN A 496 6.58 -16.20 -19.37
N LEU A 497 5.25 -15.99 -19.36
CA LEU A 497 4.31 -16.78 -18.55
C LEU A 497 3.60 -17.84 -19.38
N ARG A 498 3.59 -17.70 -20.71
CA ARG A 498 2.78 -18.52 -21.62
C ARG A 498 3.11 -19.99 -21.46
N ASP A 499 4.38 -20.37 -21.59
CA ASP A 499 4.81 -21.77 -21.51
C ASP A 499 4.45 -22.43 -20.18
N TYR A 500 4.53 -21.69 -19.07
CA TYR A 500 4.19 -22.22 -17.75
C TYR A 500 2.68 -22.45 -17.60
N ILE A 501 1.87 -21.50 -18.08
CA ILE A 501 0.40 -21.61 -18.07
C ILE A 501 -0.05 -22.77 -18.98
N GLU A 502 0.54 -22.91 -20.18
CA GLU A 502 0.24 -24.02 -21.09
C GLU A 502 0.62 -25.37 -20.48
N LYS A 503 1.82 -25.50 -19.92
CA LYS A 503 2.26 -26.74 -19.25
C LYS A 503 1.31 -27.14 -18.13
N PHE A 504 0.87 -26.19 -17.30
CA PHE A 504 -0.10 -26.48 -16.25
C PHE A 504 -1.44 -26.96 -16.83
N ALA A 505 -1.98 -26.28 -17.85
CA ALA A 505 -3.23 -26.66 -18.49
C ALA A 505 -3.15 -28.04 -19.17
N LEU A 506 -2.04 -28.33 -19.84
CA LEU A 506 -1.77 -29.62 -20.47
C LEU A 506 -1.65 -30.74 -19.43
N ASN A 507 -0.92 -30.51 -18.33
CA ASN A 507 -0.78 -31.48 -17.25
C ASN A 507 -2.15 -31.85 -16.65
N TYR A 508 -3.02 -30.87 -16.41
CA TYR A 508 -4.38 -31.13 -15.91
C TYR A 508 -5.24 -31.89 -16.92
N MET A 509 -5.16 -31.54 -18.22
CA MET A 509 -5.88 -32.26 -19.27
C MET A 509 -5.39 -33.71 -19.41
N GLN A 510 -4.09 -33.96 -19.29
CA GLN A 510 -3.51 -35.31 -19.36
C GLN A 510 -4.02 -36.24 -18.24
N LEU A 511 -4.49 -35.69 -17.11
CA LEU A 511 -5.11 -36.50 -16.05
C LEU A 511 -6.34 -37.26 -16.56
N LEU A 512 -7.02 -36.76 -17.60
CA LEU A 512 -8.21 -37.39 -18.20
C LEU A 512 -7.92 -38.69 -18.96
N VAL A 513 -6.64 -39.02 -19.18
CA VAL A 513 -6.25 -40.34 -19.75
C VAL A 513 -6.38 -41.43 -18.70
N HIS A 514 -6.31 -41.08 -17.40
CA HIS A 514 -6.46 -42.07 -16.33
C HIS A 514 -7.90 -42.58 -16.22
N PRO A 515 -8.10 -43.87 -15.87
CA PRO A 515 -9.42 -44.46 -15.77
C PRO A 515 -10.26 -43.83 -14.67
N ASN A 516 -9.63 -43.35 -13.59
CA ASN A 516 -10.26 -42.68 -12.46
C ASN A 516 -9.57 -41.33 -12.17
N PRO A 517 -10.30 -40.34 -11.62
CA PRO A 517 -9.74 -39.07 -11.19
C PRO A 517 -8.66 -39.25 -10.12
N PRO A 518 -7.47 -38.63 -10.27
CA PRO A 518 -6.44 -38.62 -9.23
C PRO A 518 -6.92 -37.94 -7.95
N SER A 519 -6.38 -38.35 -6.81
CA SER A 519 -6.68 -37.76 -5.49
C SER A 519 -6.45 -36.25 -5.43
N LEU A 520 -5.53 -35.71 -6.25
CA LEU A 520 -5.24 -34.28 -6.38
C LEU A 520 -6.48 -33.43 -6.75
N LEU A 521 -7.47 -34.00 -7.45
CA LEU A 521 -8.68 -33.28 -7.83
C LEU A 521 -9.69 -33.14 -6.67
N PHE A 522 -9.42 -33.82 -5.55
CA PHE A 522 -10.27 -33.81 -4.38
C PHE A 522 -9.58 -33.01 -3.27
N GLY A 523 -10.34 -32.16 -2.59
CA GLY A 523 -9.82 -31.39 -1.44
C GLY A 523 -9.37 -32.31 -0.31
N ALA A 524 -8.37 -31.90 0.46
CA ALA A 524 -7.78 -32.69 1.56
C ALA A 524 -8.81 -33.17 2.60
N ASP A 525 -9.95 -32.49 2.73
CA ASP A 525 -11.03 -32.82 3.67
C ASP A 525 -12.06 -33.84 3.13
N LYS A 526 -11.93 -34.26 1.86
CA LYS A 526 -12.80 -35.29 1.29
C LYS A 526 -12.08 -36.63 1.38
N ASP A 527 -12.52 -37.47 2.32
CA ASP A 527 -12.19 -38.90 2.35
C ASP A 527 -12.55 -39.51 0.98
N THR A 528 -11.58 -39.51 0.07
CA THR A 528 -11.80 -39.91 -1.29
C THR A 528 -11.68 -41.42 -1.31
N GLU A 529 -12.80 -42.13 -1.43
CA GLU A 529 -12.77 -43.55 -1.73
C GLU A 529 -11.88 -43.75 -2.98
N VAL A 530 -10.89 -44.64 -2.87
CA VAL A 530 -9.75 -44.84 -3.79
C VAL A 530 -10.16 -45.20 -5.24
N ALA A 531 -11.47 -45.25 -5.54
CA ALA A 531 -12.03 -45.65 -6.83
C ALA A 531 -13.29 -44.86 -7.25
N SER A 532 -13.46 -43.59 -6.85
CA SER A 532 -14.58 -42.80 -7.37
C SER A 532 -14.48 -42.63 -8.90
N PRO A 533 -15.57 -42.83 -9.66
CA PRO A 533 -15.55 -42.65 -11.11
C PRO A 533 -15.51 -41.17 -11.50
N TRP A 534 -15.09 -40.86 -12.73
CA TRP A 534 -15.16 -39.51 -13.27
C TRP A 534 -16.58 -38.95 -13.25
N THR A 535 -16.72 -37.73 -12.74
CA THR A 535 -17.98 -36.97 -12.78
C THR A 535 -17.89 -35.88 -13.85
N GLU A 536 -19.02 -35.35 -14.30
CA GLU A 536 -19.00 -34.23 -15.27
C GLU A 536 -18.26 -33.00 -14.73
N GLU A 537 -18.33 -32.76 -13.41
CA GLU A 537 -17.64 -31.65 -12.75
C GLU A 537 -16.14 -31.87 -12.66
N THR A 538 -15.67 -33.05 -12.24
CA THR A 538 -14.21 -33.31 -12.16
C THR A 538 -13.55 -33.34 -13.53
N VAL A 539 -14.26 -33.77 -14.58
CA VAL A 539 -13.76 -33.64 -15.96
C VAL A 539 -13.70 -32.17 -16.38
N ARG A 540 -14.73 -31.37 -16.06
CA ARG A 540 -14.74 -29.94 -16.36
C ARG A 540 -13.62 -29.19 -15.65
N GLN A 541 -13.30 -29.53 -14.40
CA GLN A 541 -12.20 -28.93 -13.64
C GLN A 541 -10.87 -29.04 -14.38
N CYS A 542 -10.56 -30.21 -14.95
CA CYS A 542 -9.35 -30.43 -15.76
C CYS A 542 -9.33 -29.63 -17.07
N LEU A 543 -10.51 -29.23 -17.58
CA LEU A 543 -10.66 -28.60 -18.88
C LEU A 543 -10.83 -27.07 -18.82
N PHE A 544 -11.19 -26.49 -17.66
CA PHE A 544 -11.56 -25.07 -17.58
C PHE A 544 -10.47 -24.13 -18.11
N LEU A 545 -9.25 -24.23 -17.57
CA LEU A 545 -8.15 -23.40 -18.03
C LEU A 545 -7.83 -23.68 -19.50
N TYR A 546 -7.68 -24.95 -19.85
CA TYR A 546 -7.31 -25.37 -21.19
C TYR A 546 -8.28 -24.85 -22.27
N LEU A 547 -9.59 -25.06 -22.08
CA LEU A 547 -10.63 -24.58 -22.99
C LEU A 547 -10.70 -23.05 -23.04
N SER A 548 -10.30 -22.37 -21.97
CA SER A 548 -10.24 -20.91 -21.94
C SER A 548 -9.08 -20.35 -22.80
N LEU A 549 -7.99 -21.11 -22.95
CA LEU A 549 -6.81 -20.75 -23.74
C LEU A 549 -6.94 -21.14 -25.23
N LEU A 550 -7.78 -22.12 -25.54
CA LEU A 550 -7.96 -22.64 -26.91
C LEU A 550 -8.28 -21.56 -27.97
N PRO A 551 -9.13 -20.54 -27.70
CA PRO A 551 -9.33 -19.43 -28.65
C PRO A 551 -8.14 -18.48 -28.79
N LEU A 552 -7.17 -18.51 -27.88
CA LEU A 552 -5.96 -17.67 -27.91
C LEU A 552 -4.82 -18.37 -28.65
N ASN A 553 -4.70 -19.70 -28.49
CA ASN A 553 -3.72 -20.52 -29.18
C ASN A 553 -4.40 -21.76 -29.80
N HIS A 554 -4.66 -21.67 -31.10
CA HIS A 554 -5.40 -22.69 -31.82
C HIS A 554 -4.65 -24.02 -31.95
N ARG A 555 -3.32 -24.03 -31.78
CA ARG A 555 -2.48 -25.24 -31.88
C ARG A 555 -2.82 -26.27 -30.81
N LEU A 556 -3.31 -25.81 -29.67
CA LEU A 556 -3.70 -26.68 -28.56
C LEU A 556 -4.76 -27.70 -29.02
N VAL A 557 -5.60 -27.39 -30.02
CA VAL A 557 -6.66 -28.30 -30.48
C VAL A 557 -6.16 -29.71 -30.86
N HIS A 558 -4.91 -29.84 -31.33
CA HIS A 558 -4.32 -31.14 -31.68
C HIS A 558 -4.02 -31.98 -30.44
N GLU A 559 -3.55 -31.36 -29.35
CA GLU A 559 -3.34 -32.03 -28.06
C GLU A 559 -4.67 -32.48 -27.45
N LEU A 560 -5.72 -31.65 -27.58
CA LEU A 560 -7.07 -32.03 -27.17
C LEU A 560 -7.56 -33.25 -27.94
N ALA A 561 -7.33 -33.28 -29.26
CA ALA A 561 -7.70 -34.42 -30.09
C ALA A 561 -6.94 -35.68 -29.68
N SER A 562 -5.64 -35.56 -29.38
CA SER A 562 -4.82 -36.68 -28.88
C SER A 562 -5.39 -37.26 -27.58
N VAL A 563 -5.57 -36.43 -26.54
CA VAL A 563 -6.15 -36.88 -25.25
C VAL A 563 -7.57 -37.39 -25.43
N TYR A 564 -8.36 -36.78 -26.32
CA TYR A 564 -9.70 -37.26 -26.62
C TYR A 564 -9.69 -38.68 -27.17
N THR A 565 -8.73 -39.08 -28.01
CA THR A 565 -8.70 -40.45 -28.55
C THR A 565 -8.50 -41.50 -27.45
N GLU A 566 -7.65 -41.20 -26.46
CA GLU A 566 -7.29 -42.07 -25.34
C GLU A 566 -8.34 -42.06 -24.21
N ALA A 567 -9.16 -41.02 -24.12
CA ALA A 567 -10.17 -40.87 -23.07
C ALA A 567 -11.31 -41.91 -23.14
N ILE A 568 -11.87 -42.24 -21.96
CA ILE A 568 -13.05 -43.11 -21.83
C ILE A 568 -14.34 -42.43 -22.33
N ALA A 569 -15.39 -43.22 -22.58
CA ALA A 569 -16.63 -42.73 -23.19
C ALA A 569 -17.35 -41.62 -22.40
N ASP A 570 -17.32 -41.66 -21.07
CA ASP A 570 -17.93 -40.63 -20.23
C ASP A 570 -17.20 -39.29 -20.34
N ILE A 571 -15.86 -39.32 -20.31
CA ILE A 571 -15.01 -38.13 -20.52
C ILE A 571 -15.24 -37.58 -21.93
N LYS A 572 -15.26 -38.43 -22.96
CA LYS A 572 -15.56 -38.01 -24.34
C LYS A 572 -16.88 -37.25 -24.43
N ARG A 573 -17.94 -37.71 -23.75
CA ARG A 573 -19.24 -37.02 -23.71
C ARG A 573 -19.14 -35.65 -23.02
N SER A 574 -18.43 -35.56 -21.90
CA SER A 574 -18.20 -34.30 -21.18
C SER A 574 -17.40 -33.29 -22.02
N VAL A 575 -16.34 -33.73 -22.70
CA VAL A 575 -15.54 -32.90 -23.61
C VAL A 575 -16.42 -32.33 -24.73
N LEU A 576 -17.22 -33.17 -25.41
CA LEU A 576 -18.10 -32.74 -26.51
C LEU A 576 -19.13 -31.66 -26.10
N ARG A 577 -19.55 -31.65 -24.83
CA ARG A 577 -20.43 -30.62 -24.26
C ARG A 577 -19.68 -29.33 -23.92
N ALA A 578 -18.42 -29.42 -23.50
CA ALA A 578 -17.63 -28.28 -23.05
C ALA A 578 -16.97 -27.47 -24.19
N ILE A 579 -16.68 -28.10 -25.34
CA ILE A 579 -15.95 -27.47 -26.47
C ILE A 579 -16.74 -26.43 -27.27
N GLU A 580 -18.05 -26.30 -27.05
CA GLU A 580 -18.91 -25.45 -27.87
C GLU A 580 -18.49 -23.98 -27.90
N GLN A 581 -18.27 -23.36 -26.74
CA GLN A 581 -17.85 -21.96 -26.66
C GLN A 581 -16.41 -21.72 -27.18
N PRO A 582 -15.41 -22.55 -26.80
CA PRO A 582 -14.05 -22.41 -27.32
C PRO A 582 -13.94 -22.50 -28.85
N ILE A 583 -14.60 -23.49 -29.47
CA ILE A 583 -14.53 -23.68 -30.93
C ILE A 583 -15.16 -22.50 -31.69
N ARG A 584 -16.26 -21.93 -31.17
CA ARG A 584 -16.83 -20.69 -31.73
C ARG A 584 -15.84 -19.52 -31.63
N GLY A 585 -15.08 -19.43 -30.55
CA GLY A 585 -14.07 -18.40 -30.35
C GLY A 585 -12.89 -18.48 -31.34
N MET A 586 -12.51 -19.69 -31.78
CA MET A 586 -11.45 -19.88 -32.78
C MET A 586 -11.89 -19.47 -34.20
N GLY A 587 -13.16 -19.69 -34.53
CA GLY A 587 -13.73 -19.42 -35.85
C GLY A 587 -13.35 -20.44 -36.92
N MET A 588 -14.12 -20.45 -38.01
CA MET A 588 -14.04 -21.45 -39.07
C MET A 588 -12.79 -21.32 -39.97
N ASN A 589 -12.17 -20.15 -40.00
CA ASN A 589 -10.98 -19.87 -40.82
C ASN A 589 -9.66 -20.20 -40.10
N SER A 590 -9.73 -20.85 -38.93
CA SER A 590 -8.53 -21.23 -38.19
C SER A 590 -7.75 -22.30 -38.96
N PRO A 591 -6.46 -22.07 -39.29
CA PRO A 591 -5.66 -23.04 -40.05
C PRO A 591 -5.46 -24.35 -39.27
N GLU A 592 -5.37 -24.28 -37.95
CA GLU A 592 -5.18 -25.45 -37.08
C GLU A 592 -6.44 -26.33 -37.02
N LEU A 593 -7.63 -25.73 -37.09
CA LEU A 593 -8.89 -26.50 -37.19
C LEU A 593 -9.02 -27.19 -38.54
N LEU A 594 -8.66 -26.50 -39.63
CA LEU A 594 -8.64 -27.10 -40.97
C LEU A 594 -7.63 -28.25 -41.04
N LEU A 595 -6.44 -28.09 -40.43
CA LEU A 595 -5.44 -29.13 -40.32
C LEU A 595 -5.94 -30.34 -39.51
N LEU A 596 -6.69 -30.10 -38.42
CA LEU A 596 -7.31 -31.17 -37.65
C LEU A 596 -8.37 -31.94 -38.46
N VAL A 597 -9.16 -31.25 -39.29
CA VAL A 597 -10.13 -31.90 -40.19
C VAL A 597 -9.40 -32.74 -41.24
N GLU A 598 -8.35 -32.21 -41.86
CA GLU A 598 -7.55 -32.91 -42.86
C GLU A 598 -6.86 -34.15 -42.28
N ASN A 599 -6.24 -34.01 -41.11
CA ASN A 599 -5.46 -35.06 -40.45
C ASN A 599 -6.18 -35.67 -39.24
N CYS A 600 -7.51 -35.83 -39.31
CA CYS A 600 -8.35 -36.31 -38.19
C CYS A 600 -7.83 -37.62 -37.54
N PRO A 601 -7.32 -37.62 -36.30
CA PRO A 601 -6.86 -38.84 -35.62
C PRO A 601 -7.93 -39.93 -35.58
N LYS A 602 -7.51 -41.21 -35.64
CA LYS A 602 -8.46 -42.34 -35.52
C LYS A 602 -9.07 -42.32 -34.12
N GLY A 603 -10.40 -42.30 -34.01
CA GLY A 603 -11.11 -42.16 -32.73
C GLY A 603 -11.51 -40.73 -32.37
N ALA A 604 -11.10 -39.71 -33.15
CA ALA A 604 -11.49 -38.31 -32.97
C ALA A 604 -12.66 -37.88 -33.91
N GLU A 605 -13.26 -38.82 -34.64
CA GLU A 605 -14.30 -38.56 -35.66
C GLU A 605 -15.50 -37.80 -35.07
N THR A 606 -15.94 -38.21 -33.88
CA THR A 606 -17.06 -37.57 -33.15
C THR A 606 -16.71 -36.16 -32.67
N LEU A 607 -15.44 -35.91 -32.32
CA LEU A 607 -14.94 -34.58 -31.94
C LEU A 607 -14.94 -33.65 -33.14
N VAL A 608 -14.37 -34.08 -34.26
CA VAL A 608 -14.34 -33.30 -35.51
C VAL A 608 -15.76 -33.03 -36.00
N THR A 609 -16.62 -34.06 -36.02
CA THR A 609 -18.04 -33.89 -36.39
C THR A 609 -18.71 -32.84 -35.52
N ARG A 610 -18.50 -32.85 -34.20
CA ARG A 610 -19.06 -31.84 -33.29
C ARG A 610 -18.51 -30.44 -33.58
N CYS A 611 -17.20 -30.30 -33.83
CA CYS A 611 -16.59 -29.02 -34.19
C CYS A 611 -17.21 -28.46 -35.48
N LEU A 612 -17.39 -29.29 -36.51
CA LEU A 612 -18.03 -28.88 -37.76
C LEU A 612 -19.46 -28.37 -37.54
N HIS A 613 -20.28 -29.09 -36.76
CA HIS A 613 -21.63 -28.63 -36.43
C HIS A 613 -21.62 -27.28 -35.70
N ILE A 614 -20.67 -27.06 -34.78
CA ILE A 614 -20.54 -25.79 -34.04
C ILE A 614 -20.17 -24.63 -34.97
N LEU A 615 -19.23 -24.85 -35.90
CA LEU A 615 -18.73 -23.81 -36.81
C LEU A 615 -19.77 -23.40 -37.86
N THR A 616 -20.57 -24.35 -38.35
CA THR A 616 -21.54 -24.14 -39.43
C THR A 616 -22.99 -23.99 -38.93
N ASP A 617 -23.21 -23.80 -37.63
CA ASP A 617 -24.55 -23.71 -37.03
C ASP A 617 -25.28 -22.42 -37.43
N LYS A 618 -24.55 -21.29 -37.39
CA LYS A 618 -25.10 -19.95 -37.61
C LYS A 618 -24.57 -19.25 -38.86
N VAL A 619 -23.55 -19.82 -39.48
CA VAL A 619 -22.79 -19.22 -40.59
C VAL A 619 -22.64 -20.28 -41.68
N PRO A 620 -22.81 -19.93 -42.97
CA PRO A 620 -22.58 -20.87 -44.06
C PRO A 620 -21.12 -21.37 -44.05
N PRO A 621 -20.87 -22.62 -44.46
CA PRO A 621 -19.51 -23.19 -44.48
C PRO A 621 -18.61 -22.48 -45.48
N SER A 622 -17.32 -22.31 -45.15
CA SER A 622 -16.32 -21.75 -46.07
C SER A 622 -15.93 -22.78 -47.14
N PRO A 623 -15.54 -22.35 -48.36
CA PRO A 623 -15.15 -23.26 -49.43
C PRO A 623 -13.96 -24.15 -49.04
N GLU A 624 -12.97 -23.60 -48.32
CA GLU A 624 -11.83 -24.35 -47.81
C GLU A 624 -12.25 -25.46 -46.83
N LEU A 625 -13.20 -25.18 -45.93
CA LEU A 625 -13.72 -26.19 -45.01
C LEU A 625 -14.45 -27.30 -45.77
N VAL A 626 -15.28 -26.93 -46.76
CA VAL A 626 -16.02 -27.89 -47.59
C VAL A 626 -15.04 -28.83 -48.31
N GLU A 627 -13.97 -28.29 -48.88
CA GLU A 627 -12.93 -29.07 -49.56
C GLU A 627 -12.25 -30.07 -48.62
N ARG A 628 -11.81 -29.64 -47.42
CA ARG A 628 -11.16 -30.54 -46.45
C ARG A 628 -12.10 -31.62 -45.92
N VAL A 629 -13.37 -31.29 -45.68
CA VAL A 629 -14.37 -32.28 -45.26
C VAL A 629 -14.69 -33.27 -46.38
N ARG A 630 -14.77 -32.81 -47.63
CA ARG A 630 -14.93 -33.67 -48.81
C ARG A 630 -13.77 -34.66 -48.91
N ASP A 631 -12.54 -34.17 -48.79
CA ASP A 631 -11.35 -35.00 -48.82
C ASP A 631 -11.33 -36.04 -47.70
N LEU A 632 -11.70 -35.64 -46.49
CA LEU A 632 -11.81 -36.54 -45.34
C LEU A 632 -12.84 -37.66 -45.59
N TYR A 633 -14.01 -37.32 -46.14
CA TYR A 633 -15.09 -38.25 -46.45
C TYR A 633 -14.65 -39.32 -47.47
N HIS A 634 -13.96 -38.91 -48.52
CA HIS A 634 -13.52 -39.82 -49.59
C HIS A 634 -12.28 -40.64 -49.21
N LYS A 635 -11.32 -40.04 -48.51
CA LYS A 635 -10.01 -40.68 -48.23
C LYS A 635 -10.01 -41.56 -46.99
N ARG A 636 -10.80 -41.25 -45.96
CA ARG A 636 -10.59 -41.83 -44.62
C ARG A 636 -11.86 -42.30 -43.92
N VAL A 637 -12.94 -41.52 -43.95
CA VAL A 637 -14.15 -41.81 -43.17
C VAL A 637 -15.41 -41.71 -44.04
N PRO A 638 -15.91 -42.83 -44.61
CA PRO A 638 -17.09 -42.82 -45.48
C PRO A 638 -18.42 -42.70 -44.71
N ASP A 639 -18.43 -42.09 -43.51
CA ASP A 639 -19.64 -41.79 -42.77
C ASP A 639 -20.28 -40.50 -43.30
N VAL A 640 -21.50 -40.64 -43.83
CA VAL A 640 -22.26 -39.53 -44.45
C VAL A 640 -22.59 -38.41 -43.46
N ARG A 641 -22.52 -38.67 -42.14
CA ARG A 641 -22.76 -37.66 -41.09
C ARG A 641 -21.78 -36.49 -41.13
N PHE A 642 -20.56 -36.70 -41.65
CA PHE A 642 -19.58 -35.63 -41.83
C PHE A 642 -19.99 -34.58 -42.86
N LEU A 643 -20.83 -34.96 -43.83
CA LEU A 643 -21.31 -34.04 -44.87
C LEU A 643 -22.46 -33.15 -44.40
N ILE A 644 -23.14 -33.51 -43.31
CA ILE A 644 -24.33 -32.78 -42.82
C ILE A 644 -23.99 -31.32 -42.46
N PRO A 645 -22.90 -31.02 -41.72
CA PRO A 645 -22.53 -29.64 -41.41
C PRO A 645 -22.27 -28.77 -42.64
N VAL A 646 -21.62 -29.33 -43.64
CA VAL A 646 -21.14 -28.61 -44.83
C VAL A 646 -22.07 -28.73 -46.03
N ILE A 647 -23.26 -29.32 -45.87
CA ILE A 647 -24.12 -29.74 -46.98
C ILE A 647 -24.54 -28.59 -47.90
N ASN A 648 -24.65 -27.38 -47.36
CA ASN A 648 -25.02 -26.18 -48.12
C ASN A 648 -23.87 -25.63 -48.98
N GLY A 649 -22.63 -26.06 -48.75
CA GLY A 649 -21.47 -25.70 -49.57
C GLY A 649 -21.09 -26.75 -50.63
N LEU A 650 -21.76 -27.90 -50.65
CA LEU A 650 -21.49 -28.99 -51.61
C LEU A 650 -22.14 -28.70 -52.97
N GLU A 651 -21.62 -29.33 -54.02
CA GLU A 651 -22.23 -29.23 -55.35
C GLU A 651 -23.51 -30.08 -55.46
N LYS A 652 -24.43 -29.69 -56.35
CA LYS A 652 -25.71 -30.38 -56.59
C LYS A 652 -25.55 -31.89 -56.80
N ASN A 653 -24.54 -32.30 -57.59
CA ASN A 653 -24.29 -33.70 -57.91
C ASN A 653 -23.83 -34.49 -56.68
N GLU A 654 -22.98 -33.89 -55.83
CA GLU A 654 -22.46 -34.50 -54.60
C GLU A 654 -23.59 -34.75 -53.59
N VAL A 655 -24.49 -33.77 -53.44
CA VAL A 655 -25.65 -33.90 -52.55
C VAL A 655 -26.58 -35.02 -53.02
N ILE A 656 -26.86 -35.11 -54.33
CA ILE A 656 -27.70 -36.17 -54.90
C ILE A 656 -27.09 -37.56 -54.66
N GLN A 657 -25.76 -37.71 -54.77
CA GLN A 657 -25.07 -38.97 -54.49
C GLN A 657 -25.10 -39.36 -53.00
N ALA A 658 -25.03 -38.38 -52.09
CA ALA A 658 -25.08 -38.60 -50.65
C ALA A 658 -26.51 -38.83 -50.12
N LEU A 659 -27.53 -38.31 -50.81
CA LEU A 659 -28.93 -38.31 -50.40
C LEU A 659 -29.49 -39.70 -50.00
N PRO A 660 -29.25 -40.80 -50.73
CA PRO A 660 -29.72 -42.13 -50.35
C PRO A 660 -29.14 -42.62 -49.01
N LYS A 661 -27.90 -42.22 -48.68
CA LYS A 661 -27.27 -42.56 -47.40
C LYS A 661 -27.80 -41.68 -46.27
N LEU A 662 -28.09 -40.40 -46.54
CA LEU A 662 -28.65 -39.45 -45.57
C LEU A 662 -30.05 -39.86 -45.09
N ILE A 663 -30.92 -40.34 -45.98
CA ILE A 663 -32.30 -40.72 -45.65
C ILE A 663 -32.38 -41.97 -44.77
N LYS A 664 -31.36 -42.84 -44.81
CA LYS A 664 -31.25 -44.02 -43.95
C LYS A 664 -30.88 -43.70 -42.51
N LEU A 665 -30.54 -42.45 -42.20
CA LEU A 665 -30.21 -42.03 -40.85
C LEU A 665 -31.46 -41.98 -39.95
N ASN A 666 -31.24 -41.69 -38.66
CA ASN A 666 -32.32 -41.51 -37.70
C ASN A 666 -33.27 -40.38 -38.17
N PRO A 667 -34.61 -40.54 -38.08
CA PRO A 667 -35.57 -39.53 -38.51
C PRO A 667 -35.33 -38.10 -38.00
N ILE A 668 -34.77 -37.94 -36.80
CA ILE A 668 -34.44 -36.62 -36.24
C ILE A 668 -33.32 -35.96 -37.07
N VAL A 669 -32.28 -36.72 -37.40
CA VAL A 669 -31.14 -36.27 -38.21
C VAL A 669 -31.59 -36.00 -39.65
N VAL A 670 -32.48 -36.83 -40.19
CA VAL A 670 -33.06 -36.62 -41.53
C VAL A 670 -33.81 -35.28 -41.59
N LYS A 671 -34.61 -34.95 -40.57
CA LYS A 671 -35.29 -33.65 -40.47
C LYS A 671 -34.29 -32.49 -40.45
N GLU A 672 -33.19 -32.62 -39.71
CA GLU A 672 -32.13 -31.61 -39.69
C GLU A 672 -31.48 -31.41 -41.06
N VAL A 673 -31.18 -32.51 -41.77
CA VAL A 673 -30.62 -32.47 -43.13
C VAL A 673 -31.54 -31.71 -44.09
N PHE A 674 -32.85 -32.01 -44.06
CA PHE A 674 -33.83 -31.29 -44.87
C PHE A 674 -33.93 -29.81 -44.48
N ASN A 675 -33.92 -29.48 -43.19
CA ASN A 675 -33.91 -28.10 -42.74
C ASN A 675 -32.68 -27.31 -43.22
N ARG A 676 -31.49 -27.93 -43.19
CA ARG A 676 -30.26 -27.31 -43.70
C ARG A 676 -30.33 -27.11 -45.21
N LEU A 677 -30.71 -28.14 -45.96
CA LEU A 677 -30.86 -28.10 -47.42
C LEU A 677 -31.94 -27.13 -47.90
N LEU A 678 -33.00 -26.92 -47.12
CA LEU A 678 -34.08 -26.01 -47.48
C LEU A 678 -33.82 -24.58 -46.96
N GLY A 679 -32.69 -24.33 -46.28
CA GLY A 679 -32.31 -23.03 -45.75
C GLY A 679 -33.16 -22.55 -44.57
N THR A 680 -33.97 -23.42 -43.95
CA THR A 680 -34.95 -23.02 -42.91
C THR A 680 -34.33 -22.74 -41.53
N GLN A 681 -33.03 -23.01 -41.33
CA GLN A 681 -32.32 -22.80 -40.07
C GLN A 681 -31.81 -21.36 -39.86
N HIS A 682 -31.65 -20.57 -40.92
CA HIS A 682 -31.09 -19.22 -40.83
C HIS A 682 -32.23 -18.20 -40.74
N SER A 683 -32.37 -17.56 -39.57
CA SER A 683 -33.31 -16.45 -39.35
C SER A 683 -33.11 -15.35 -40.41
N GLU A 684 -34.25 -14.82 -40.85
CA GLU A 684 -34.46 -13.77 -41.86
C GLU A 684 -33.30 -12.77 -41.99
N GLY A 685 -32.42 -12.97 -42.98
CA GLY A 685 -31.43 -11.96 -43.35
C GLY A 685 -30.14 -12.45 -44.03
N SER A 686 -29.81 -13.73 -43.93
CA SER A 686 -28.66 -14.30 -44.68
C SER A 686 -29.14 -15.25 -45.77
N SER A 687 -28.97 -14.84 -47.02
CA SER A 687 -29.23 -15.64 -48.21
C SER A 687 -28.21 -16.78 -48.32
N SER A 688 -28.37 -17.81 -47.48
CA SER A 688 -27.67 -19.07 -47.68
C SER A 688 -28.15 -19.68 -49.01
N VAL A 689 -27.27 -19.71 -50.02
CA VAL A 689 -27.56 -20.29 -51.33
C VAL A 689 -27.58 -21.80 -51.15
N SER A 690 -28.77 -22.38 -51.03
CA SER A 690 -28.89 -23.83 -51.01
C SER A 690 -28.50 -24.43 -52.36
N PRO A 691 -27.75 -25.55 -52.40
CA PRO A 691 -27.38 -26.23 -53.64
C PRO A 691 -28.58 -26.91 -54.33
N LEU A 692 -29.73 -27.05 -53.67
CA LEU A 692 -30.93 -27.69 -54.21
C LEU A 692 -32.18 -26.84 -53.95
N THR A 693 -32.98 -26.63 -55.00
CA THR A 693 -34.33 -26.10 -54.82
C THR A 693 -35.26 -27.16 -54.22
N PRO A 694 -36.37 -26.78 -53.56
CA PRO A 694 -37.37 -27.75 -53.09
C PRO A 694 -37.90 -28.66 -54.22
N GLY A 695 -37.95 -28.16 -55.46
CA GLY A 695 -38.32 -28.95 -56.63
C GLY A 695 -37.25 -29.97 -57.02
N ASP A 696 -35.98 -29.55 -57.07
CA ASP A 696 -34.85 -30.45 -57.36
C ASP A 696 -34.72 -31.57 -56.32
N LEU A 697 -34.98 -31.26 -55.04
CA LEU A 697 -34.94 -32.23 -53.96
C LEU A 697 -36.04 -33.30 -54.12
N LEU A 698 -37.26 -32.90 -54.48
CA LEU A 698 -38.35 -33.85 -54.77
C LEU A 698 -38.01 -34.74 -55.97
N ILE A 699 -37.43 -34.16 -57.03
CA ILE A 699 -36.99 -34.93 -58.20
C ILE A 699 -35.88 -35.92 -57.82
N ALA A 700 -34.89 -35.46 -57.04
CA ALA A 700 -33.80 -36.29 -56.57
C ALA A 700 -34.32 -37.45 -55.71
N LEU A 701 -35.27 -37.20 -54.79
CA LEU A 701 -35.94 -38.22 -53.98
C LEU A 701 -36.73 -39.23 -54.82
N HIS A 702 -37.42 -38.76 -55.88
CA HIS A 702 -38.18 -39.64 -56.79
C HIS A 702 -37.25 -40.55 -57.62
N ASN A 703 -36.07 -40.07 -57.96
CA ASN A 703 -35.09 -40.77 -58.80
C ASN A 703 -34.13 -41.66 -57.99
N ILE A 704 -34.31 -41.78 -56.67
CA ILE A 704 -33.57 -42.76 -55.88
C ILE A 704 -34.02 -44.16 -56.27
N ASP A 705 -33.06 -44.97 -56.71
CA ASP A 705 -33.25 -46.39 -57.03
C ASP A 705 -33.87 -47.15 -55.83
N SER A 706 -34.97 -47.85 -56.07
CA SER A 706 -35.73 -48.59 -55.06
C SER A 706 -34.89 -49.71 -54.40
N ASN A 707 -33.84 -50.17 -55.07
CA ASN A 707 -32.87 -51.13 -54.51
C ASN A 707 -31.92 -50.50 -53.49
N LYS A 708 -31.75 -49.17 -53.52
CA LYS A 708 -30.82 -48.45 -52.64
C LYS A 708 -31.51 -47.87 -51.41
N CYS A 709 -32.83 -47.63 -51.43
CA CYS A 709 -33.55 -47.08 -50.27
C CYS A 709 -35.05 -47.45 -50.30
N ASP A 710 -35.58 -48.02 -49.22
CA ASP A 710 -36.98 -48.44 -49.14
C ASP A 710 -37.95 -47.25 -49.28
N MET A 711 -39.03 -47.43 -50.04
CA MET A 711 -40.06 -46.42 -50.26
C MET A 711 -40.69 -45.90 -48.95
N LYS A 712 -40.74 -46.75 -47.91
CA LYS A 712 -41.18 -46.34 -46.55
C LYS A 712 -40.28 -45.28 -45.93
N SER A 713 -38.97 -45.33 -46.16
CA SER A 713 -37.99 -44.37 -45.64
C SER A 713 -38.10 -43.02 -46.37
N ILE A 714 -38.34 -43.06 -47.68
CA ILE A 714 -38.57 -41.86 -48.52
C ILE A 714 -39.88 -41.16 -48.11
N ILE A 715 -40.97 -41.93 -47.97
CA ILE A 715 -42.29 -41.42 -47.54
C ILE A 715 -42.22 -40.84 -46.11
N LYS A 716 -41.49 -41.49 -45.20
CA LYS A 716 -41.31 -41.02 -43.82
C LYS A 716 -40.45 -39.75 -43.71
N GLY A 717 -39.51 -39.54 -44.64
CA GLY A 717 -38.75 -38.28 -44.77
C GLY A 717 -39.61 -37.13 -45.27
N LEU A 718 -40.49 -37.39 -46.26
CA LEU A 718 -41.40 -36.40 -46.85
C LEU A 718 -42.56 -36.00 -45.92
N LEU A 719 -43.19 -36.96 -45.25
CA LEU A 719 -44.38 -36.73 -44.41
C LEU A 719 -44.08 -36.02 -43.07
N ARG A 720 -42.81 -35.90 -42.67
CA ARG A 720 -42.41 -35.37 -41.35
C ARG A 720 -41.90 -33.93 -41.40
N HIS A 721 -41.95 -33.28 -42.57
CA HIS A 721 -41.63 -31.87 -42.76
C HIS A 721 -42.93 -31.10 -43.01
N GLU A 722 -43.57 -30.60 -41.96
CA GLU A 722 -44.96 -30.09 -42.01
C GLU A 722 -45.19 -28.85 -42.89
N HIS A 723 -44.15 -28.12 -43.35
CA HIS A 723 -44.38 -26.78 -43.94
C HIS A 723 -43.47 -26.28 -45.08
N PRO A 724 -43.13 -27.04 -46.15
CA PRO A 724 -42.72 -26.32 -47.37
C PRO A 724 -43.32 -26.82 -48.70
N VAL A 725 -44.02 -27.95 -48.74
CA VAL A 725 -44.53 -28.50 -50.00
C VAL A 725 -46.06 -28.43 -49.99
N PRO A 726 -46.70 -27.73 -50.95
CA PRO A 726 -48.15 -27.68 -51.02
C PRO A 726 -48.74 -29.10 -51.11
N PRO A 727 -49.83 -29.41 -50.39
CA PRO A 727 -50.37 -30.77 -50.26
C PRO A 727 -50.69 -31.43 -51.61
N HIS A 728 -51.00 -30.63 -52.64
CA HIS A 728 -51.17 -31.11 -54.02
C HIS A 728 -49.91 -31.70 -54.66
N ARG A 729 -48.71 -31.18 -54.37
CA ARG A 729 -47.45 -31.75 -54.89
C ARG A 729 -47.04 -33.01 -54.14
N GLN A 730 -47.38 -33.11 -52.85
CA GLN A 730 -47.20 -34.33 -52.07
C GLN A 730 -48.13 -35.46 -52.57
N SER A 731 -49.39 -35.15 -52.89
CA SER A 731 -50.34 -36.13 -53.43
C SER A 731 -49.94 -36.63 -54.81
N LEU A 732 -49.46 -35.75 -55.70
CA LEU A 732 -48.95 -36.12 -57.02
C LEU A 732 -47.68 -36.98 -56.94
N PHE A 733 -46.79 -36.68 -55.98
CA PHE A 733 -45.60 -37.51 -55.72
C PHE A 733 -46.01 -38.91 -55.22
N LEU A 734 -46.93 -39.01 -54.27
CA LEU A 734 -47.45 -40.30 -53.77
C LEU A 734 -48.13 -41.11 -54.89
N GLN A 735 -48.94 -40.47 -55.74
CA GLN A 735 -49.57 -41.12 -56.91
C GLN A 735 -48.54 -41.63 -57.93
N SER A 736 -47.57 -40.80 -58.32
CA SER A 736 -46.53 -41.19 -59.28
C SER A 736 -45.57 -42.25 -58.72
N SER A 737 -45.35 -42.28 -57.41
CA SER A 737 -44.52 -43.30 -56.74
C SER A 737 -45.22 -44.65 -56.68
N MET A 738 -46.53 -44.66 -56.42
CA MET A 738 -47.35 -45.87 -56.43
C MET A 738 -47.46 -46.49 -57.83
N SER A 739 -47.40 -45.70 -58.90
CA SER A 739 -47.35 -46.20 -60.28
C SER A 739 -45.99 -46.78 -60.72
N ARG A 740 -44.94 -46.63 -59.92
CA ARG A 740 -43.58 -47.12 -60.23
C ARG A 740 -43.23 -48.48 -59.60
N ASN A 741 -44.11 -49.01 -58.74
CA ASN A 741 -43.97 -50.34 -58.12
C ASN A 741 -44.73 -51.41 -58.89
#